data_AF-A0A0M9BIU0-F1
#
_entry.id   AF-A0A0M9BIU0-F1
#
_cell.length_a   1.000
_cell.length_b   1.000
_cell.length_c   1.000
_cell.angle_alpha   90.00
_cell.angle_beta   90.00
_cell.angle_gamma   90.00
#
_symmetry.space_group_name_H-M   'P 1'
#
loop_
_entity.id
_entity.type
_entity.pdbx_description
1 polymer ?
#
loop_
_entity_poly.entity_id
_entity_poly.type
_entity_poly.pdbx_seq_one_letter_code
_entity_poly.pdbx_strand_id
1 'polypeptide(L)'
;MHSNRKKVRLPLAAKMLSSALSVALLVAGTAGVSGAAASNGNSAAEASLQSHKGGGNVKDIQLEYLDRGLVAASTSEGVFLSWRLLGDEATGYSDKGLTGTDFNVYRDGKKIATVTDSTNYVDAAGKSSSRYEVAAVSKKGKESKRSASVKPWANGYVDIPLQKPADGVTPVGEAYSYSANDMSVGDVDGDGQYEFFVKWDPSNAKDVSQKGYTGKTYVDCYTLDGQLLYRIDLGVNIRSGAHYTQMLVYDFDGDGKAEMMFKTAPGTKIIQYNKKGKVTSEKYITLPKQDRKAGYSNEDDFRLSADGYYDHVVDMFKNWHTHEEVVKGNWPATLEEAFGIEKKYSYPLSQKDAESLADYFIDVYAPSRSDKNELRKFEGFIVDGPEYVTVFEGESGKELETIPYEPGRQDDGLMWGDYAMARIEPANRVDRFLAGVAYLDGKKPSAIFARGYYTRSTMVAYNWDGKKLKREWKVDSGWTPMKNPFNDGPHGVDGTDPVYGSITTQGAHYFSVADVDGDGKHEIVYGSATIDHDGSVLYSSKDLMPAESAAPGTIARLGHGDALHVADIDPDRPGLEIFMVHEGGPWAPYGYSLRDAKTGEVIYGGYTGKDTGRGMIGDVDPTRRGLETWAVGLWTASGEKISDKAPGTNMNIRWAADMTTQIVDGAIDVTPTIKDWNRGTLLTATGTLTNNYTKGTPSLVADIFGDWREEMLVRTEDSSAIRIYLSTEKTDRKLYTLMHDAMYRVGIAGQNSGYNQPSYPSFYMASDIDWSKVTLPKFHTPESGKGGK
;
A
#
# COMPACT_ATOMS: atom_id res chain seq x y z
N MET A 1 -30.69 36.30 -9.65
CA MET A 1 -32.10 35.96 -10.00
C MET A 1 -32.18 34.44 -10.04
N HIS A 2 -32.98 33.77 -9.19
CA HIS A 2 -34.30 33.21 -9.54
C HIS A 2 -34.29 32.48 -10.91
N SER A 3 -34.64 31.20 -11.06
CA SER A 3 -35.07 30.14 -10.12
C SER A 3 -34.79 28.76 -10.77
N ASN A 4 -35.05 27.56 -10.22
CA ASN A 4 -35.89 27.14 -9.09
C ASN A 4 -35.43 25.75 -8.54
N ARG A 5 -36.17 25.16 -7.60
CA ARG A 5 -36.07 23.73 -7.18
C ARG A 5 -37.40 23.01 -7.43
N LYS A 6 -37.37 21.74 -7.85
CA LYS A 6 -38.54 20.84 -7.73
C LYS A 6 -38.20 19.65 -6.84
N LYS A 7 -38.93 19.51 -5.72
CA LYS A 7 -38.99 18.31 -4.89
C LYS A 7 -39.96 17.32 -5.52
N VAL A 8 -39.64 16.03 -5.52
CA VAL A 8 -40.60 14.95 -5.75
C VAL A 8 -40.96 14.33 -4.39
N ARG A 9 -42.24 14.12 -4.13
CA ARG A 9 -42.75 13.37 -2.97
C ARG A 9 -43.11 11.96 -3.44
N LEU A 10 -42.70 10.93 -2.69
CA LEU A 10 -43.37 9.62 -2.75
C LEU A 10 -44.57 9.58 -1.79
N PRO A 11 -45.66 8.87 -2.13
CA PRO A 11 -46.77 8.62 -1.22
C PRO A 11 -46.52 7.40 -0.32
N LEU A 12 -47.19 7.37 0.83
CA LEU A 12 -47.21 6.27 1.79
C LEU A 12 -48.53 5.46 1.66
N ALA A 13 -48.59 4.30 2.35
CA ALA A 13 -49.76 3.42 2.55
C ALA A 13 -50.15 2.54 1.33
N ALA A 14 -50.63 1.29 1.46
CA ALA A 14 -50.75 0.32 2.57
C ALA A 14 -50.64 -1.12 1.93
N LYS A 15 -50.79 -2.28 2.57
CA LYS A 15 -51.50 -2.72 3.79
C LYS A 15 -51.04 -4.15 4.15
N MET A 16 -51.20 -4.58 5.40
CA MET A 16 -51.00 -5.99 5.80
C MET A 16 -51.99 -6.93 5.10
N LEU A 17 -51.59 -8.19 4.89
CA LEU A 17 -52.50 -9.33 5.08
C LEU A 17 -51.74 -10.55 5.61
N SER A 18 -52.26 -11.07 6.72
CA SER A 18 -51.78 -12.21 7.48
C SER A 18 -52.39 -13.52 6.97
N SER A 19 -51.61 -14.59 6.96
CA SER A 19 -52.15 -15.96 6.94
C SER A 19 -51.27 -16.86 7.82
N ALA A 20 -51.67 -17.02 9.07
CA ALA A 20 -51.14 -18.07 9.93
C ALA A 20 -51.90 -19.37 9.66
N LEU A 21 -51.21 -20.51 9.68
CA LEU A 21 -51.84 -21.80 9.98
C LEU A 21 -50.92 -22.59 10.91
N SER A 22 -51.42 -22.87 12.10
CA SER A 22 -50.72 -23.62 13.13
C SER A 22 -51.09 -25.09 13.05
N VAL A 23 -50.10 -25.99 13.09
CA VAL A 23 -50.29 -27.35 13.62
C VAL A 23 -49.13 -27.64 14.55
N ALA A 24 -49.44 -27.92 15.81
CA ALA A 24 -48.48 -28.37 16.81
C ALA A 24 -48.61 -29.88 17.01
N LEU A 25 -47.50 -30.56 17.24
CA LEU A 25 -47.50 -31.84 17.97
C LEU A 25 -46.25 -31.93 18.85
N LEU A 26 -46.45 -31.84 20.16
CA LEU A 26 -45.48 -32.28 21.17
C LEU A 26 -45.66 -33.78 21.41
N VAL A 27 -44.56 -34.52 21.51
CA VAL A 27 -44.41 -35.62 22.46
C VAL A 27 -43.00 -35.55 23.05
N ALA A 28 -42.89 -35.64 24.37
CA ALA A 28 -41.62 -35.58 25.11
C ALA A 28 -41.05 -37.00 25.39
N GLY A 29 -39.73 -37.11 25.57
CA GLY A 29 -39.03 -38.36 25.87
C GLY A 29 -37.78 -38.13 26.72
N THR A 30 -37.85 -38.56 27.97
CA THR A 30 -36.96 -38.34 29.13
C THR A 30 -35.51 -38.84 29.05
N ALA A 31 -34.67 -38.27 29.93
CA ALA A 31 -33.24 -38.50 30.18
C ALA A 31 -32.80 -39.91 30.68
N GLY A 32 -31.48 -40.15 30.60
CA GLY A 32 -30.70 -41.26 31.21
C GLY A 32 -29.35 -41.40 30.49
N VAL A 33 -28.21 -40.84 30.94
CA VAL A 33 -27.31 -41.20 32.07
C VAL A 33 -26.47 -42.48 31.83
N SER A 34 -25.16 -42.35 32.09
CA SER A 34 -24.06 -43.35 32.03
C SER A 34 -23.61 -43.80 30.62
N GLY A 35 -22.31 -44.02 30.34
CA GLY A 35 -21.12 -43.76 31.16
C GLY A 35 -20.01 -44.78 30.88
N ALA A 36 -18.84 -44.32 30.41
CA ALA A 36 -17.62 -45.13 30.35
C ALA A 36 -16.39 -44.22 30.48
N ALA A 37 -15.55 -44.52 31.46
CA ALA A 37 -14.32 -43.77 31.72
C ALA A 37 -13.10 -44.48 31.14
N ALA A 38 -12.09 -43.70 30.73
CA ALA A 38 -10.71 -44.13 30.68
C ALA A 38 -9.88 -43.08 31.44
N SER A 39 -9.18 -43.51 32.48
CA SER A 39 -8.56 -42.64 33.48
C SER A 39 -7.03 -42.66 33.41
N ASN A 40 -6.45 -41.55 33.89
CA ASN A 40 -5.12 -41.37 34.48
C ASN A 40 -4.03 -40.76 33.59
N GLY A 41 -3.48 -39.66 34.10
CA GLY A 41 -2.33 -38.94 33.56
C GLY A 41 -2.08 -37.59 34.24
N ASN A 42 -2.50 -37.42 35.50
CA ASN A 42 -2.39 -36.14 36.18
C ASN A 42 -0.98 -35.99 36.79
N SER A 43 -0.14 -35.13 36.22
CA SER A 43 1.07 -34.61 36.86
C SER A 43 1.07 -33.09 36.74
N ALA A 44 0.52 -32.42 37.75
CA ALA A 44 0.70 -30.99 37.90
C ALA A 44 2.18 -30.70 38.14
N ALA A 45 2.79 -29.93 37.25
CA ALA A 45 4.09 -29.29 37.48
C ALA A 45 3.83 -27.78 37.56
N GLU A 46 4.29 -27.16 38.64
CA GLU A 46 4.13 -25.72 38.87
C GLU A 46 4.87 -24.94 37.79
N ALA A 47 4.13 -24.19 36.97
CA ALA A 47 4.70 -23.33 35.96
C ALA A 47 5.38 -22.12 36.63
N SER A 48 6.67 -22.27 36.93
CA SER A 48 7.50 -21.13 37.33
C SER A 48 7.48 -20.08 36.23
N LEU A 49 7.09 -18.85 36.57
CA LEU A 49 7.17 -17.67 35.70
C LEU A 49 8.65 -17.36 35.39
N GLN A 50 9.17 -17.99 34.34
CA GLN A 50 10.40 -17.53 33.69
C GLN A 50 10.03 -16.47 32.68
N SER A 51 10.57 -15.27 32.85
CA SER A 51 10.48 -14.18 31.89
C SER A 51 10.97 -14.66 30.53
N HIS A 52 10.08 -14.74 29.53
CA HIS A 52 10.48 -14.89 28.14
C HIS A 52 11.24 -13.62 27.72
N LYS A 53 12.57 -13.67 27.87
CA LYS A 53 13.44 -12.85 27.04
C LYS A 53 13.31 -13.40 25.63
N GLY A 54 12.43 -12.78 24.83
CA GLY A 54 12.40 -12.88 23.37
C GLY A 54 13.69 -12.31 22.78
N GLY A 55 14.80 -12.99 23.07
CA GLY A 55 16.14 -12.68 22.60
C GLY A 55 16.46 -13.49 21.37
N GLY A 56 15.62 -13.38 20.34
CA GLY A 56 16.07 -13.70 18.98
C GLY A 56 17.37 -12.92 18.73
N ASN A 57 18.40 -13.59 18.21
CA ASN A 57 19.61 -12.91 17.78
C ASN A 57 19.30 -12.15 16.49
N VAL A 58 18.63 -10.99 16.63
CA VAL A 58 18.47 -10.00 15.57
C VAL A 58 19.85 -9.78 14.97
N LYS A 59 19.99 -10.26 13.73
CA LYS A 59 21.22 -10.11 12.97
C LYS A 59 21.29 -8.64 12.55
N ASP A 60 22.50 -8.18 12.32
CA ASP A 60 22.79 -6.78 11.99
C ASP A 60 22.02 -6.36 10.72
N ILE A 61 20.87 -5.72 10.87
CA ILE A 61 19.99 -5.35 9.75
C ILE A 61 20.54 -4.11 9.05
N GLN A 62 20.44 -4.05 7.73
CA GLN A 62 20.85 -2.88 6.95
C GLN A 62 19.77 -1.81 7.08
N LEU A 63 20.10 -0.65 7.65
CA LEU A 63 19.24 0.54 7.63
C LEU A 63 20.06 1.74 7.13
N GLU A 64 19.36 2.80 6.75
CA GLU A 64 19.97 4.00 6.17
C GLU A 64 20.89 4.70 7.17
N TYR A 65 22.02 5.23 6.69
CA TYR A 65 22.72 6.27 7.44
C TYR A 65 21.84 7.52 7.39
N LEU A 66 21.41 8.01 8.56
CA LEU A 66 20.66 9.26 8.66
C LEU A 66 21.46 10.34 9.37
N ASP A 67 21.37 11.55 8.83
CA ASP A 67 21.87 12.76 9.45
C ASP A 67 20.99 13.12 10.67
N ARG A 68 21.28 14.26 11.31
CA ARG A 68 20.53 14.69 12.49
C ARG A 68 19.08 15.10 12.20
N GLY A 69 18.68 15.31 10.95
CA GLY A 69 17.34 15.76 10.58
C GLY A 69 16.93 17.05 11.30
N LEU A 70 17.89 17.94 11.61
CA LEU A 70 17.61 19.12 12.44
C LEU A 70 16.73 20.10 11.66
N VAL A 71 15.52 20.34 12.14
CA VAL A 71 14.58 21.32 11.59
C VAL A 71 14.28 22.43 12.58
N ALA A 72 13.86 23.57 12.06
CA ALA A 72 13.53 24.76 12.82
C ALA A 72 12.32 25.46 12.20
N ALA A 73 11.33 25.82 13.02
CA ALA A 73 10.12 26.52 12.59
C ALA A 73 9.84 27.73 13.51
N SER A 74 9.45 28.86 12.91
CA SER A 74 9.00 30.03 13.67
C SER A 74 7.58 29.80 14.18
N THR A 75 7.35 30.05 15.47
CA THR A 75 6.03 29.92 16.12
C THR A 75 5.68 31.20 16.90
N SER A 76 4.49 31.26 17.48
CA SER A 76 4.11 32.33 18.42
C SER A 76 4.89 32.30 19.74
N GLU A 77 5.54 31.19 20.06
CA GLU A 77 6.26 30.98 21.34
C GLU A 77 7.79 31.13 21.20
N GLY A 78 8.30 31.32 19.97
CA GLY A 78 9.72 31.42 19.66
C GLY A 78 10.08 30.64 18.41
N VAL A 79 11.27 30.03 18.40
CA VAL A 79 11.65 29.04 17.40
C VAL A 79 11.49 27.65 17.99
N PHE A 80 10.61 26.84 17.41
CA PHE A 80 10.55 25.41 17.64
C PHE A 80 11.67 24.71 16.86
N LEU A 81 12.35 23.76 17.49
CA LEU A 81 13.43 22.94 16.96
C LEU A 81 13.09 21.47 17.19
N SER A 82 13.39 20.61 16.21
CA SER A 82 13.28 19.15 16.34
C SER A 82 14.42 18.47 15.62
N TRP A 83 14.86 17.30 16.09
CA TRP A 83 15.92 16.51 15.48
C TRP A 83 15.81 15.02 15.84
N ARG A 84 16.44 14.16 15.03
CA ARG A 84 16.33 12.71 15.20
C ARG A 84 17.10 12.28 16.45
N LEU A 85 16.56 11.34 17.22
CA LEU A 85 17.39 10.40 17.99
C LEU A 85 17.68 9.23 17.04
N LEU A 86 18.95 8.92 16.79
CA LEU A 86 19.29 7.78 15.93
C LEU A 86 19.12 6.47 16.71
N GLY A 87 18.80 5.38 16.02
CA GLY A 87 18.49 4.10 16.68
C GLY A 87 19.61 3.58 17.60
N ASP A 88 20.88 3.78 17.23
CA ASP A 88 22.07 3.37 17.98
C ASP A 88 22.39 4.27 19.18
N GLU A 89 21.79 5.47 19.20
CA GLU A 89 21.88 6.41 20.32
C GLU A 89 20.86 6.12 21.42
N ALA A 90 19.85 5.29 21.16
CA ALA A 90 18.91 4.77 22.14
C ALA A 90 19.49 3.53 22.84
N THR A 91 19.47 3.52 24.18
CA THR A 91 20.23 2.54 24.97
C THR A 91 19.54 2.04 26.24
N GLY A 92 18.27 2.40 26.42
CA GLY A 92 17.44 2.10 27.58
C GLY A 92 16.15 2.93 27.54
N TYR A 93 15.43 2.96 28.65
CA TYR A 93 14.13 3.63 28.77
C TYR A 93 13.96 4.37 30.10
N SER A 94 12.85 5.09 30.20
CA SER A 94 12.34 5.83 31.35
C SER A 94 10.82 5.93 31.25
N ASP A 95 10.14 6.42 32.29
CA ASP A 95 8.68 6.61 32.33
C ASP A 95 8.12 7.49 31.19
N LYS A 96 8.98 8.26 30.50
CA LYS A 96 8.58 9.21 29.45
C LYS A 96 9.19 8.96 28.07
N GLY A 97 10.12 8.03 27.93
CA GLY A 97 10.86 7.89 26.68
C GLY A 97 12.08 7.01 26.79
N LEU A 98 12.68 6.71 25.64
CA LEU A 98 13.99 6.10 25.52
C LEU A 98 15.09 6.99 26.09
N THR A 99 16.10 6.37 26.69
CA THR A 99 17.28 7.02 27.27
C THR A 99 18.54 6.68 26.51
N GLY A 100 19.52 7.59 26.51
CA GLY A 100 20.75 7.41 25.75
C GLY A 100 21.53 8.70 25.58
N THR A 101 21.70 9.13 24.33
CA THR A 101 22.40 10.38 23.99
C THR A 101 21.61 11.62 24.43
N ASP A 102 22.31 12.58 25.06
CA ASP A 102 21.80 13.92 25.35
C ASP A 102 22.22 14.90 24.25
N PHE A 103 21.59 16.07 24.14
CA PHE A 103 21.83 17.01 23.04
C PHE A 103 22.14 18.42 23.53
N ASN A 104 23.21 19.02 23.01
CA ASN A 104 23.48 20.44 23.18
C ASN A 104 22.89 21.22 22.01
N VAL A 105 22.05 22.22 22.32
CA VAL A 105 21.43 23.11 21.32
C VAL A 105 22.24 24.39 21.22
N TYR A 106 22.58 24.80 20.00
CA TYR A 106 23.33 26.01 19.68
C TYR A 106 22.46 26.98 18.89
N ARG A 107 22.54 28.27 19.24
CA ARG A 107 22.05 29.39 18.42
C ARG A 107 23.18 30.34 18.12
N ASP A 108 23.37 30.67 16.84
CA ASP A 108 24.38 31.62 16.35
C ASP A 108 25.79 31.26 16.90
N GLY A 109 26.10 29.97 16.92
CA GLY A 109 27.36 29.38 17.41
C GLY A 109 27.48 29.22 18.94
N LYS A 110 26.55 29.77 19.73
CA LYS A 110 26.55 29.72 21.21
C LYS A 110 25.59 28.67 21.74
N LYS A 111 26.03 27.87 22.72
CA LYS A 111 25.16 26.90 23.41
C LYS A 111 24.07 27.66 24.17
N ILE A 112 22.81 27.25 23.98
CA ILE A 112 21.64 27.81 24.67
C ILE A 112 20.98 26.81 25.63
N ALA A 113 21.09 25.51 25.37
CA ALA A 113 20.48 24.46 26.19
C ALA A 113 21.27 23.14 26.15
N THR A 114 20.97 22.27 27.10
CA THR A 114 21.13 20.81 26.99
C THR A 114 19.75 20.18 27.16
N VAL A 115 19.38 19.28 26.25
CA VAL A 115 18.11 18.55 26.26
C VAL A 115 18.42 17.08 26.46
N THR A 116 17.73 16.45 27.42
CA THR A 116 18.01 15.08 27.87
C THR A 116 16.77 14.18 27.75
N ASP A 117 15.59 14.79 27.84
CA ASP A 117 14.25 14.20 27.98
C ASP A 117 13.43 14.15 26.68
N SER A 118 13.83 14.88 25.63
CA SER A 118 13.25 14.80 24.27
C SER A 118 14.34 14.96 23.20
N THR A 119 13.95 15.08 21.94
CA THR A 119 14.79 15.61 20.85
C THR A 119 14.17 16.82 20.15
N ASN A 120 13.50 17.66 20.95
CA ASN A 120 12.97 18.95 20.51
C ASN A 120 13.31 20.07 21.53
N TYR A 121 13.14 21.32 21.11
CA TYR A 121 13.36 22.49 21.97
C TYR A 121 12.57 23.71 21.47
N VAL A 122 12.13 24.57 22.38
CA VAL A 122 11.55 25.89 22.03
C VAL A 122 12.47 26.99 22.54
N ASP A 123 13.08 27.72 21.62
CA ASP A 123 13.87 28.91 21.93
C ASP A 123 13.00 30.17 21.85
N ALA A 124 12.48 30.59 23.00
CA ALA A 124 11.68 31.80 23.15
C ALA A 124 12.42 33.11 22.83
N ALA A 125 13.76 33.08 22.77
CA ALA A 125 14.59 34.23 22.34
C ALA A 125 15.06 34.11 20.88
N GLY A 126 14.65 33.06 20.19
CA GLY A 126 14.95 32.78 18.79
C GLY A 126 14.34 33.78 17.83
N LYS A 127 14.96 33.94 16.66
CA LYS A 127 14.49 34.83 15.58
C LYS A 127 14.56 34.10 14.24
N SER A 128 13.76 34.53 13.26
CA SER A 128 13.83 34.02 11.88
C SER A 128 15.20 34.22 11.20
N SER A 129 16.02 35.16 11.70
CA SER A 129 17.40 35.37 11.26
C SER A 129 18.43 34.46 11.95
N SER A 130 18.07 33.79 13.04
CA SER A 130 18.99 32.97 13.82
C SER A 130 19.35 31.68 13.09
N ARG A 131 20.50 31.12 13.46
CA ARG A 131 21.00 29.85 12.95
C ARG A 131 21.13 28.85 14.07
N TYR A 132 20.66 27.63 13.85
CA TYR A 132 20.69 26.56 14.83
C TYR A 132 21.59 25.41 14.38
N GLU A 133 22.22 24.78 15.37
CA GLU A 133 22.98 23.54 15.25
C GLU A 133 22.69 22.71 16.51
N VAL A 134 22.76 21.39 16.43
CA VAL A 134 22.75 20.52 17.61
C VAL A 134 23.95 19.58 17.60
N ALA A 135 24.40 19.15 18.78
CA ALA A 135 25.44 18.13 18.91
C ALA A 135 25.03 17.08 19.93
N ALA A 136 25.25 15.82 19.57
CA ALA A 136 25.11 14.68 20.47
C ALA A 136 26.17 14.77 21.59
N VAL A 137 25.76 14.42 22.80
CA VAL A 137 26.61 14.31 23.98
C VAL A 137 26.60 12.86 24.40
N SER A 138 27.73 12.19 24.18
CA SER A 138 27.91 10.79 24.58
C SER A 138 27.81 10.62 26.10
N LYS A 139 27.51 9.40 26.56
CA LYS A 139 27.47 9.03 28.00
C LYS A 139 28.74 9.38 28.80
N LYS A 140 29.86 9.67 28.13
CA LYS A 140 31.12 10.11 28.75
C LYS A 140 31.25 11.65 28.83
N GLY A 141 30.18 12.40 28.54
CA GLY A 141 30.16 13.86 28.49
C GLY A 141 30.89 14.47 27.29
N LYS A 142 31.40 13.66 26.35
CA LYS A 142 32.06 14.15 25.13
C LYS A 142 31.02 14.48 24.08
N GLU A 143 31.08 15.71 23.58
CA GLU A 143 30.27 16.23 22.48
C GLU A 143 30.77 15.74 21.11
N SER A 144 29.83 15.50 20.19
CA SER A 144 30.08 15.13 18.79
C SER A 144 30.47 16.33 17.92
N LYS A 145 30.69 16.09 16.62
CA LYS A 145 30.56 17.16 15.61
C LYS A 145 29.12 17.71 15.66
N ARG A 146 28.95 19.02 15.47
CA ARG A 146 27.63 19.65 15.30
C ARG A 146 26.99 19.21 13.97
N SER A 147 25.65 19.22 13.93
CA SER A 147 24.83 19.05 12.73
C SER A 147 25.14 20.10 11.66
N ALA A 148 24.56 19.94 10.47
CA ALA A 148 24.38 21.06 9.55
C ALA A 148 23.64 22.23 10.25
N SER A 149 23.90 23.46 9.80
CA SER A 149 23.31 24.67 10.39
C SER A 149 22.05 25.09 9.64
N VAL A 150 20.91 25.06 10.33
CA VAL A 150 19.60 25.41 9.75
C VAL A 150 19.13 26.79 10.16
N LYS A 151 18.16 27.32 9.39
CA LYS A 151 17.40 28.54 9.71
C LYS A 151 15.95 28.16 9.99
N PRO A 152 15.24 28.90 10.86
CA PRO A 152 13.81 28.73 11.03
C PRO A 152 13.05 28.98 9.72
N TRP A 153 12.15 28.07 9.37
CA TRP A 153 11.09 28.34 8.42
C TRP A 153 10.15 29.42 8.97
N ALA A 154 9.44 30.11 8.07
CA ALA A 154 8.49 31.16 8.45
C ALA A 154 7.21 30.60 9.12
N ASN A 155 6.90 29.32 8.86
CA ASN A 155 5.70 28.62 9.30
C ASN A 155 6.07 27.22 9.84
N GLY A 156 5.10 26.48 10.38
CA GLY A 156 5.23 25.03 10.66
C GLY A 156 5.18 24.15 9.40
N TYR A 157 5.71 24.64 8.28
CA TYR A 157 5.84 23.88 7.03
C TYR A 157 6.94 24.47 6.13
N VAL A 158 7.41 23.65 5.19
CA VAL A 158 8.27 24.04 4.06
C VAL A 158 7.62 23.59 2.75
N ASP A 159 7.83 24.35 1.68
CA ASP A 159 7.37 23.99 0.33
C ASP A 159 8.58 23.56 -0.50
N ILE A 160 8.55 22.36 -1.10
CA ILE A 160 9.47 21.91 -2.17
C ILE A 160 8.91 22.39 -3.50
N PRO A 161 9.54 23.35 -4.21
CA PRO A 161 9.09 23.78 -5.53
C PRO A 161 9.18 22.65 -6.55
N LEU A 162 8.11 22.44 -7.31
CA LEU A 162 8.00 21.40 -8.33
C LEU A 162 8.07 21.98 -9.75
N GLN A 163 8.67 21.22 -10.67
CA GLN A 163 8.63 21.49 -12.10
C GLN A 163 7.49 20.69 -12.76
N LYS A 164 6.26 21.18 -12.59
CA LYS A 164 5.03 20.58 -13.13
C LYS A 164 5.18 20.18 -14.62
N PRO A 165 4.87 18.92 -15.00
CA PRO A 165 4.83 18.50 -16.40
C PRO A 165 3.82 19.32 -17.19
N ALA A 166 4.10 19.51 -18.48
CA ALA A 166 3.16 20.19 -19.37
C ALA A 166 1.91 19.33 -19.60
N ASP A 167 0.75 19.98 -19.68
CA ASP A 167 -0.53 19.40 -20.09
C ASP A 167 -0.41 18.73 -21.48
N GLY A 168 -1.25 17.72 -21.74
CA GLY A 168 -1.21 16.92 -22.96
C GLY A 168 -2.59 16.61 -23.54
N VAL A 169 -2.58 15.86 -24.64
CA VAL A 169 -3.80 15.43 -25.36
C VAL A 169 -3.64 13.96 -25.74
N THR A 170 -4.70 13.16 -25.57
CA THR A 170 -4.72 11.73 -25.95
C THR A 170 -4.90 11.56 -27.47
N PRO A 171 -4.68 10.35 -28.02
CA PRO A 171 -4.93 10.08 -29.45
C PRO A 171 -6.35 10.43 -29.94
N VAL A 172 -7.35 10.41 -29.04
CA VAL A 172 -8.76 10.75 -29.33
C VAL A 172 -9.11 12.23 -29.08
N GLY A 173 -8.13 13.07 -28.78
CA GLY A 173 -8.33 14.52 -28.60
C GLY A 173 -8.78 14.95 -27.20
N GLU A 174 -8.79 14.05 -26.21
CA GLU A 174 -9.07 14.40 -24.81
C GLU A 174 -7.85 15.13 -24.22
N ALA A 175 -8.04 16.38 -23.78
CA ALA A 175 -7.01 17.14 -23.08
C ALA A 175 -6.92 16.72 -21.60
N TYR A 176 -5.71 16.66 -21.06
CA TYR A 176 -5.44 16.36 -19.65
C TYR A 176 -4.33 17.25 -19.11
N SER A 177 -4.42 17.58 -17.82
CA SER A 177 -3.37 18.26 -17.05
C SER A 177 -2.73 17.31 -16.04
N TYR A 178 -1.75 17.78 -15.28
CA TYR A 178 -1.08 16.98 -14.25
C TYR A 178 -1.33 17.50 -12.82
N SER A 179 -1.33 16.57 -11.87
CA SER A 179 -1.15 16.85 -10.44
C SER A 179 -0.03 16.00 -9.87
N ALA A 180 0.71 16.53 -8.90
CA ALA A 180 1.59 15.72 -8.08
C ALA A 180 0.73 14.71 -7.30
N ASN A 181 1.25 13.53 -7.00
CA ASN A 181 0.45 12.41 -6.51
C ASN A 181 1.21 11.68 -5.40
N ASP A 182 1.17 10.35 -5.34
CA ASP A 182 1.87 9.55 -4.33
C ASP A 182 3.39 9.78 -4.38
N MET A 183 4.03 9.68 -3.21
CA MET A 183 5.47 9.89 -3.04
C MET A 183 6.15 8.72 -2.33
N SER A 184 7.48 8.71 -2.41
CA SER A 184 8.36 7.93 -1.54
C SER A 184 9.64 8.74 -1.24
N VAL A 185 10.51 8.21 -0.39
CA VAL A 185 11.76 8.84 0.05
C VAL A 185 12.92 7.84 0.04
N GLY A 186 14.13 8.36 -0.17
CA GLY A 186 15.39 7.65 -0.03
C GLY A 186 16.58 8.61 -0.14
N ASP A 187 17.64 8.37 0.63
CA ASP A 187 18.91 9.11 0.47
C ASP A 187 19.60 8.61 -0.79
N VAL A 188 19.77 9.47 -1.80
CA VAL A 188 20.33 9.02 -3.09
C VAL A 188 21.82 9.31 -3.26
N ASP A 189 22.44 10.09 -2.36
CA ASP A 189 23.85 10.50 -2.49
C ASP A 189 24.75 10.11 -1.31
N GLY A 190 24.16 9.57 -0.23
CA GLY A 190 24.81 9.08 0.97
C GLY A 190 25.25 10.22 1.90
N ASP A 191 24.43 11.27 2.07
CA ASP A 191 24.66 12.36 3.04
C ASP A 191 23.78 12.32 4.29
N GLY A 192 22.79 11.44 4.33
CA GLY A 192 21.87 11.19 5.43
C GLY A 192 20.58 12.02 5.44
N GLN A 193 20.31 12.76 4.35
CA GLN A 193 19.04 13.43 4.09
C GLN A 193 18.23 12.64 3.04
N TYR A 194 16.92 12.83 3.04
CA TYR A 194 16.04 12.19 2.05
C TYR A 194 15.82 13.08 0.83
N GLU A 195 15.97 12.48 -0.36
CA GLU A 195 15.35 12.97 -1.58
C GLU A 195 13.90 12.48 -1.68
N PHE A 196 13.12 13.24 -2.45
CA PHE A 196 11.67 13.14 -2.56
C PHE A 196 11.29 12.65 -3.96
N PHE A 197 10.74 11.44 -4.01
CA PHE A 197 10.30 10.81 -5.25
C PHE A 197 8.82 11.14 -5.47
N VAL A 198 8.50 11.83 -6.56
CA VAL A 198 7.15 12.36 -6.84
C VAL A 198 6.56 11.70 -8.07
N LYS A 199 5.51 10.89 -7.88
CA LYS A 199 4.67 10.42 -9.00
C LYS A 199 3.80 11.59 -9.49
N TRP A 200 3.72 11.78 -10.79
CA TRP A 200 2.78 12.69 -11.44
C TRP A 200 1.66 11.88 -12.10
N ASP A 201 0.43 12.21 -11.70
CA ASP A 201 -0.76 11.56 -12.23
C ASP A 201 -1.50 12.54 -13.17
N PRO A 202 -1.84 12.12 -14.40
CA PRO A 202 -2.63 12.93 -15.31
C PRO A 202 -4.09 12.97 -14.87
N SER A 203 -4.79 14.09 -15.09
CA SER A 203 -6.18 14.31 -14.71
C SER A 203 -7.19 13.33 -15.33
N ASN A 204 -6.76 12.52 -16.31
CA ASN A 204 -7.51 11.45 -16.95
C ASN A 204 -6.94 10.04 -16.65
N ALA A 205 -6.17 9.87 -15.57
CA ALA A 205 -5.84 8.55 -15.02
C ALA A 205 -7.11 7.72 -14.73
N LYS A 206 -6.98 6.40 -14.71
CA LYS A 206 -8.11 5.46 -14.68
C LYS A 206 -7.93 4.41 -13.59
N ASP A 207 -9.02 4.07 -12.90
CA ASP A 207 -9.11 2.72 -12.31
C ASP A 207 -9.11 1.68 -13.46
N VAL A 208 -8.62 0.47 -13.23
CA VAL A 208 -8.56 -0.56 -14.29
C VAL A 208 -9.92 -0.92 -14.88
N SER A 209 -11.01 -0.77 -14.11
CA SER A 209 -12.40 -0.96 -14.58
C SER A 209 -12.88 0.12 -15.56
N GLN A 210 -12.14 1.23 -15.70
CA GLN A 210 -12.54 2.38 -16.49
C GLN A 210 -11.86 2.40 -17.86
N LYS A 211 -12.65 2.66 -18.90
CA LYS A 211 -12.21 2.74 -20.31
C LYS A 211 -11.63 4.11 -20.65
N GLY A 212 -10.83 4.18 -21.71
CA GLY A 212 -10.27 5.42 -22.24
C GLY A 212 -8.75 5.47 -22.14
N TYR A 213 -8.14 6.28 -22.99
CA TYR A 213 -6.72 6.62 -22.90
C TYR A 213 -6.39 7.34 -21.58
N THR A 214 -5.11 7.32 -21.21
CA THR A 214 -4.53 8.13 -20.13
C THR A 214 -3.41 9.00 -20.67
N GLY A 215 -3.11 10.09 -19.96
CA GLY A 215 -1.78 10.68 -20.02
C GLY A 215 -0.70 9.71 -19.53
N LYS A 216 0.56 10.12 -19.67
CA LYS A 216 1.73 9.35 -19.23
C LYS A 216 1.87 9.45 -17.71
N THR A 217 2.40 8.43 -17.06
CA THR A 217 2.91 8.58 -15.69
C THR A 217 4.33 9.15 -15.76
N TYR A 218 4.65 10.10 -14.88
CA TYR A 218 6.04 10.52 -14.63
C TYR A 218 6.43 10.22 -13.18
N VAL A 219 7.72 9.98 -12.95
CA VAL A 219 8.33 9.91 -11.61
C VAL A 219 9.53 10.85 -11.59
N ASP A 220 9.51 11.84 -10.69
CA ASP A 220 10.62 12.77 -10.47
C ASP A 220 11.39 12.43 -9.21
N CYS A 221 12.66 12.82 -9.14
CA CYS A 221 13.43 12.89 -7.89
C CYS A 221 13.84 14.35 -7.60
N TYR A 222 13.49 14.85 -6.41
CA TYR A 222 13.77 16.21 -5.93
C TYR A 222 14.57 16.21 -4.63
N THR A 223 15.52 17.14 -4.51
CA THR A 223 16.09 17.54 -3.21
C THR A 223 15.09 18.37 -2.40
N LEU A 224 15.31 18.49 -1.09
CA LEU A 224 14.48 19.33 -0.20
C LEU A 224 14.43 20.82 -0.60
N ASP A 225 15.44 21.35 -1.30
CA ASP A 225 15.46 22.72 -1.82
C ASP A 225 14.81 22.89 -3.21
N GLY A 226 14.23 21.83 -3.78
CA GLY A 226 13.51 21.85 -5.05
C GLY A 226 14.37 21.68 -6.30
N GLN A 227 15.59 21.16 -6.19
CA GLN A 227 16.37 20.79 -7.36
C GLN A 227 15.81 19.49 -7.95
N LEU A 228 15.10 19.57 -9.08
CA LEU A 228 14.79 18.40 -9.91
C LEU A 228 16.11 17.77 -10.38
N LEU A 229 16.38 16.52 -9.96
CA LEU A 229 17.55 15.75 -10.40
C LEU A 229 17.28 15.17 -11.80
N TYR A 230 16.21 14.38 -11.92
CA TYR A 230 15.78 13.71 -13.14
C TYR A 230 14.27 13.42 -13.10
N ARG A 231 13.73 13.07 -14.27
CA ARG A 231 12.37 12.57 -14.48
C ARG A 231 12.42 11.26 -15.25
N ILE A 232 11.71 10.24 -14.79
CA ILE A 232 11.35 9.07 -15.60
C ILE A 232 10.00 9.35 -16.25
N ASP A 233 9.93 9.29 -17.57
CA ASP A 233 8.69 9.26 -18.35
C ASP A 233 8.43 7.79 -18.68
N LEU A 234 7.37 7.21 -18.13
CA LEU A 234 7.10 5.78 -18.28
C LEU A 234 6.65 5.40 -19.70
N GLY A 235 6.42 6.39 -20.57
CA GLY A 235 5.97 6.17 -21.93
C GLY A 235 4.45 6.00 -22.03
N VAL A 236 4.00 5.55 -23.19
CA VAL A 236 2.57 5.30 -23.45
C VAL A 236 2.12 3.89 -23.09
N ASN A 237 3.07 2.96 -22.94
CA ASN A 237 2.82 1.54 -22.70
C ASN A 237 2.70 1.18 -21.21
N ILE A 238 2.69 2.18 -20.33
CA ILE A 238 2.23 2.07 -18.95
C ILE A 238 1.02 2.99 -18.78
N ARG A 239 -0.12 2.42 -18.42
CA ARG A 239 -1.38 3.14 -18.18
C ARG A 239 -1.32 3.84 -16.82
N SER A 240 -1.90 5.04 -16.71
CA SER A 240 -1.84 5.83 -15.47
C SER A 240 -3.03 5.57 -14.54
N GLY A 241 -2.75 5.39 -13.24
CA GLY A 241 -3.73 5.12 -12.20
C GLY A 241 -3.14 4.29 -11.04
N ALA A 242 -3.90 4.20 -9.94
CA ALA A 242 -3.44 3.64 -8.66
C ALA A 242 -2.91 2.19 -8.74
N HIS A 243 -3.53 1.34 -9.57
CA HIS A 243 -3.21 -0.09 -9.62
C HIS A 243 -2.06 -0.45 -10.59
N TYR A 244 -1.50 0.51 -11.35
CA TYR A 244 -0.44 0.25 -12.34
C TYR A 244 0.97 0.44 -11.79
N THR A 245 1.44 1.68 -11.68
CA THR A 245 2.82 1.99 -11.28
C THR A 245 2.97 1.95 -9.76
N GLN A 246 3.62 0.89 -9.28
CA GLN A 246 4.00 0.68 -7.89
C GLN A 246 5.51 0.97 -7.77
N MET A 247 5.89 2.01 -7.02
CA MET A 247 7.26 2.54 -7.00
C MET A 247 7.99 2.14 -5.71
N LEU A 248 9.10 1.42 -5.84
CA LEU A 248 10.00 1.14 -4.72
C LEU A 248 11.18 2.10 -4.73
N VAL A 249 11.53 2.61 -3.55
CA VAL A 249 12.71 3.45 -3.31
C VAL A 249 13.38 2.94 -2.04
N TYR A 250 14.59 2.41 -2.18
CA TYR A 250 15.35 1.77 -1.09
C TYR A 250 16.80 1.53 -1.52
N ASP A 251 17.75 1.52 -0.58
CA ASP A 251 19.10 0.99 -0.80
C ASP A 251 19.04 -0.55 -0.81
N PHE A 252 19.03 -1.16 -2.00
CA PHE A 252 18.84 -2.60 -2.11
C PHE A 252 20.16 -3.41 -2.06
N ASP A 253 21.29 -2.84 -2.51
CA ASP A 253 22.57 -3.57 -2.53
C ASP A 253 23.44 -3.34 -1.28
N GLY A 254 23.19 -2.27 -0.51
CA GLY A 254 23.92 -1.86 0.68
C GLY A 254 25.16 -1.02 0.41
N ASP A 255 25.18 -0.16 -0.62
CA ASP A 255 26.23 0.85 -0.85
C ASP A 255 26.02 2.17 -0.09
N GLY A 256 24.84 2.35 0.53
CA GLY A 256 24.47 3.57 1.26
C GLY A 256 23.71 4.59 0.43
N LYS A 257 23.21 4.22 -0.76
CA LYS A 257 22.36 5.05 -1.61
C LYS A 257 21.12 4.27 -2.06
N ALA A 258 19.98 4.94 -2.07
CA ALA A 258 18.75 4.36 -2.59
C ALA A 258 18.82 4.13 -4.11
N GLU A 259 18.30 3.00 -4.56
CA GLU A 259 17.83 2.81 -5.92
C GLU A 259 16.31 2.96 -6.01
N MET A 260 15.81 3.02 -7.24
CA MET A 260 14.40 3.06 -7.56
C MET A 260 14.03 1.90 -8.49
N MET A 261 12.98 1.16 -8.18
CA MET A 261 12.54 -0.01 -8.95
C MET A 261 11.02 0.02 -9.19
N PHE A 262 10.61 -0.20 -10.44
CA PHE A 262 9.19 -0.39 -10.80
C PHE A 262 9.01 -1.04 -12.19
N LYS A 263 7.75 -1.37 -12.50
CA LYS A 263 7.32 -1.89 -13.80
C LYS A 263 7.46 -0.84 -14.91
N THR A 264 8.16 -1.20 -15.98
CA THR A 264 8.42 -0.36 -17.15
C THR A 264 8.02 -1.09 -18.44
N ALA A 265 8.06 -0.39 -19.56
CA ALA A 265 7.67 -0.91 -20.87
C ALA A 265 8.48 -0.22 -21.99
N PRO A 266 8.39 -0.67 -23.25
CA PRO A 266 8.98 0.06 -24.36
C PRO A 266 8.50 1.52 -24.40
N GLY A 267 9.43 2.44 -24.65
CA GLY A 267 9.18 3.88 -24.63
C GLY A 267 9.38 4.56 -23.27
N THR A 268 9.60 3.82 -22.18
CA THR A 268 10.07 4.40 -20.91
C THR A 268 11.44 5.08 -21.11
N LYS A 269 11.61 6.32 -20.63
CA LYS A 269 12.84 7.11 -20.76
C LYS A 269 13.25 7.83 -19.47
N ILE A 270 14.55 8.02 -19.33
CA ILE A 270 15.21 8.86 -18.33
C ILE A 270 15.43 10.24 -18.95
N ILE A 271 15.03 11.30 -18.24
CA ILE A 271 15.19 12.70 -18.62
C ILE A 271 16.07 13.38 -17.56
N GLN A 272 17.24 13.87 -17.96
CA GLN A 272 18.21 14.54 -17.08
C GLN A 272 17.99 16.05 -17.09
N TYR A 273 18.21 16.72 -15.95
CA TYR A 273 18.16 18.17 -15.83
C TYR A 273 19.48 18.74 -15.32
N ASN A 274 19.78 19.99 -15.69
CA ASN A 274 20.76 20.78 -14.96
C ASN A 274 20.10 21.56 -13.81
N LYS A 275 20.92 22.12 -12.91
CA LYS A 275 20.51 22.95 -11.74
C LYS A 275 19.65 24.20 -12.07
N LYS A 276 19.25 24.42 -13.32
CA LYS A 276 18.31 25.47 -13.76
C LYS A 276 16.98 24.89 -14.29
N GLY A 277 16.67 23.62 -14.02
CA GLY A 277 15.44 22.94 -14.48
C GLY A 277 15.36 22.75 -16.01
N LYS A 278 16.50 22.77 -16.72
CA LYS A 278 16.54 22.55 -18.17
C LYS A 278 17.04 21.15 -18.49
N VAL A 279 16.31 20.47 -19.37
CA VAL A 279 16.68 19.15 -19.90
C VAL A 279 18.07 19.19 -20.52
N THR A 280 18.90 18.21 -20.19
CA THR A 280 20.27 18.02 -20.72
C THR A 280 20.41 16.76 -21.57
N SER A 281 19.63 15.72 -21.30
CA SER A 281 19.53 14.52 -22.14
C SER A 281 18.23 13.77 -21.92
N GLU A 282 17.85 12.98 -22.92
CA GLU A 282 16.80 11.96 -22.82
C GLU A 282 17.39 10.63 -23.32
N LYS A 283 17.08 9.52 -22.63
CA LYS A 283 17.52 8.17 -23.03
C LYS A 283 16.43 7.16 -22.70
N TYR A 284 16.02 6.35 -23.66
CA TYR A 284 15.16 5.20 -23.38
C TYR A 284 15.87 4.14 -22.53
N ILE A 285 15.08 3.33 -21.81
CA ILE A 285 15.56 2.08 -21.23
C ILE A 285 16.01 1.10 -22.33
N THR A 286 16.86 0.16 -21.95
CA THR A 286 17.44 -0.84 -22.83
C THR A 286 16.50 -2.02 -22.95
N LEU A 287 15.75 -2.08 -24.06
CA LEU A 287 14.94 -3.25 -24.41
C LEU A 287 15.78 -4.54 -24.35
N PRO A 288 15.33 -5.63 -23.69
CA PRO A 288 16.08 -6.86 -23.60
C PRO A 288 16.40 -7.47 -24.98
N LYS A 289 17.46 -8.28 -25.03
CA LYS A 289 18.01 -8.80 -26.30
C LYS A 289 17.04 -9.68 -27.07
N GLN A 290 16.12 -10.36 -26.38
CA GLN A 290 15.08 -11.19 -27.00
C GLN A 290 14.01 -10.33 -27.66
N ASP A 291 13.60 -9.24 -27.01
CA ASP A 291 12.52 -8.38 -27.48
C ASP A 291 12.94 -7.56 -28.71
N ARG A 292 14.18 -7.05 -28.71
CA ARG A 292 14.79 -6.45 -29.93
C ARG A 292 14.98 -7.44 -31.08
N LYS A 293 15.04 -8.76 -30.80
CA LYS A 293 15.07 -9.80 -31.85
C LYS A 293 13.67 -10.17 -32.35
N ALA A 294 12.66 -10.05 -31.49
CA ALA A 294 11.26 -10.20 -31.87
C ALA A 294 10.75 -9.02 -32.71
N GLY A 295 11.43 -7.89 -32.66
CA GLY A 295 11.19 -6.71 -33.51
C GLY A 295 10.71 -5.47 -32.74
N TYR A 296 10.54 -5.58 -31.42
CA TYR A 296 10.03 -4.49 -30.59
C TYR A 296 10.98 -3.29 -30.52
N SER A 297 10.38 -2.09 -30.52
CA SER A 297 11.05 -0.78 -30.49
C SER A 297 10.56 0.08 -29.32
N ASN A 298 11.26 1.17 -29.01
CA ASN A 298 10.80 2.12 -27.97
C ASN A 298 9.73 3.09 -28.51
N GLU A 299 9.43 2.98 -29.80
CA GLU A 299 8.50 3.77 -30.57
C GLU A 299 7.15 3.05 -30.76
N ASP A 300 7.05 1.79 -30.33
CA ASP A 300 5.82 0.99 -30.36
C ASP A 300 4.75 1.57 -29.41
N ASP A 301 3.48 1.55 -29.83
CA ASP A 301 2.32 1.97 -29.02
C ASP A 301 1.32 0.83 -28.95
N PHE A 302 1.28 0.13 -27.82
CA PHE A 302 0.42 -1.03 -27.56
C PHE A 302 -0.96 -0.64 -27.02
N ARG A 303 -1.32 0.66 -27.02
CA ARG A 303 -2.64 1.11 -26.56
C ARG A 303 -3.69 0.88 -27.64
N LEU A 304 -4.56 -0.10 -27.41
CA LEU A 304 -5.65 -0.41 -28.34
C LEU A 304 -6.60 0.79 -28.52
N SER A 305 -6.99 1.05 -29.76
CA SER A 305 -8.21 1.82 -30.08
C SER A 305 -9.45 0.91 -29.94
N ALA A 306 -10.65 1.48 -30.01
CA ALA A 306 -11.88 0.70 -30.04
C ALA A 306 -11.92 -0.33 -31.18
N ASP A 307 -11.45 0.04 -32.38
CA ASP A 307 -11.34 -0.86 -33.52
C ASP A 307 -10.24 -1.91 -33.30
N GLY A 308 -9.09 -1.51 -32.73
CA GLY A 308 -7.99 -2.45 -32.41
C GLY A 308 -8.38 -3.49 -31.36
N TYR A 309 -9.23 -3.13 -30.40
CA TYR A 309 -9.80 -4.11 -29.47
C TYR A 309 -10.82 -5.05 -30.14
N TYR A 310 -11.63 -4.54 -31.08
CA TYR A 310 -12.48 -5.41 -31.88
C TYR A 310 -11.64 -6.44 -32.68
N ASP A 311 -10.58 -5.99 -33.35
CA ASP A 311 -9.68 -6.87 -34.11
C ASP A 311 -8.98 -7.92 -33.20
N HIS A 312 -8.58 -7.52 -31.98
CA HIS A 312 -8.05 -8.44 -30.96
C HIS A 312 -9.07 -9.51 -30.54
N VAL A 313 -10.33 -9.13 -30.29
CA VAL A 313 -11.41 -10.09 -29.97
C VAL A 313 -11.66 -11.04 -31.15
N VAL A 314 -11.64 -10.54 -32.38
CA VAL A 314 -11.79 -11.36 -33.60
C VAL A 314 -10.66 -12.38 -33.71
N ASP A 315 -9.40 -12.01 -33.46
CA ASP A 315 -8.30 -12.96 -33.53
C ASP A 315 -8.31 -13.99 -32.38
N MET A 316 -8.62 -13.56 -31.15
CA MET A 316 -8.89 -14.46 -30.03
C MET A 316 -9.95 -15.50 -30.39
N PHE A 317 -11.05 -15.07 -31.02
CA PHE A 317 -12.14 -15.95 -31.41
C PHE A 317 -11.75 -16.90 -32.53
N LYS A 318 -11.04 -16.41 -33.55
CA LYS A 318 -10.50 -17.22 -34.66
C LYS A 318 -9.62 -18.36 -34.14
N ASN A 319 -8.81 -18.08 -33.13
CA ASN A 319 -7.87 -19.00 -32.50
C ASN A 319 -8.46 -19.80 -31.31
N TRP A 320 -9.75 -19.67 -31.00
CA TRP A 320 -10.41 -20.33 -29.86
C TRP A 320 -10.14 -21.84 -29.78
N HIS A 321 -10.21 -22.54 -30.91
CA HIS A 321 -9.98 -23.99 -31.01
C HIS A 321 -8.55 -24.44 -30.65
N THR A 322 -7.58 -23.51 -30.57
CA THR A 322 -6.21 -23.78 -30.12
C THR A 322 -5.95 -23.30 -28.69
N HIS A 323 -6.90 -22.62 -28.05
CA HIS A 323 -6.73 -22.16 -26.67
C HIS A 323 -6.55 -23.34 -25.73
N GLU A 324 -5.61 -23.24 -24.78
CA GLU A 324 -5.15 -24.41 -24.02
C GLU A 324 -6.29 -25.08 -23.22
N GLU A 325 -7.18 -24.30 -22.61
CA GLU A 325 -8.32 -24.80 -21.84
C GLU A 325 -9.42 -25.43 -22.72
N VAL A 326 -9.52 -25.02 -24.00
CA VAL A 326 -10.44 -25.64 -24.99
C VAL A 326 -9.86 -26.98 -25.44
N VAL A 327 -8.56 -27.03 -25.72
CA VAL A 327 -7.84 -28.26 -26.09
C VAL A 327 -7.83 -29.29 -24.95
N LYS A 328 -7.74 -28.85 -23.70
CA LYS A 328 -7.88 -29.69 -22.50
C LYS A 328 -9.32 -30.17 -22.25
N GLY A 329 -10.32 -29.54 -22.86
CA GLY A 329 -11.74 -29.82 -22.61
C GLY A 329 -12.28 -29.23 -21.30
N ASN A 330 -11.58 -28.25 -20.72
CA ASN A 330 -12.02 -27.50 -19.55
C ASN A 330 -13.03 -26.40 -19.93
N TRP A 331 -12.88 -25.83 -21.13
CA TRP A 331 -13.76 -24.81 -21.70
C TRP A 331 -14.61 -25.34 -22.86
N PRO A 332 -15.69 -24.63 -23.24
CA PRO A 332 -16.59 -25.04 -24.32
C PRO A 332 -15.86 -25.21 -25.65
N ALA A 333 -16.20 -26.25 -26.41
CA ALA A 333 -15.53 -26.60 -27.65
C ALA A 333 -15.77 -25.55 -28.75
N THR A 334 -16.82 -24.74 -28.63
CA THR A 334 -17.07 -23.58 -29.48
C THR A 334 -17.53 -22.36 -28.69
N LEU A 335 -17.41 -21.18 -29.30
CA LEU A 335 -17.88 -19.92 -28.71
C LEU A 335 -19.40 -19.87 -28.64
N GLU A 336 -20.12 -20.49 -29.59
CA GLU A 336 -21.58 -20.61 -29.51
C GLU A 336 -22.03 -21.36 -28.25
N GLU A 337 -21.33 -22.46 -27.91
CA GLU A 337 -21.56 -23.21 -26.67
C GLU A 337 -21.25 -22.33 -25.45
N ALA A 338 -20.15 -21.57 -25.48
CA ALA A 338 -19.80 -20.63 -24.42
C ALA A 338 -20.82 -19.50 -24.21
N PHE A 339 -21.48 -19.04 -25.29
CA PHE A 339 -22.54 -18.03 -25.21
C PHE A 339 -23.95 -18.61 -25.03
N GLY A 340 -24.09 -19.94 -24.98
CA GLY A 340 -25.38 -20.62 -24.82
C GLY A 340 -26.30 -20.53 -26.05
N ILE A 341 -25.74 -20.44 -27.27
CA ILE A 341 -26.50 -20.40 -28.53
C ILE A 341 -26.23 -21.64 -29.40
N GLU A 342 -27.09 -21.88 -30.38
CA GLU A 342 -26.91 -22.96 -31.35
C GLU A 342 -25.63 -22.74 -32.19
N LYS A 343 -24.84 -23.80 -32.37
CA LYS A 343 -23.63 -23.80 -33.20
C LYS A 343 -23.96 -23.50 -34.66
N LYS A 344 -23.30 -22.49 -35.22
CA LYS A 344 -23.49 -22.02 -36.60
C LYS A 344 -22.30 -22.33 -37.50
N TYR A 345 -21.10 -22.39 -36.94
CA TYR A 345 -19.85 -22.43 -37.71
C TYR A 345 -19.05 -23.72 -37.53
N SER A 346 -18.12 -23.95 -38.44
CA SER A 346 -17.10 -24.99 -38.32
C SER A 346 -15.80 -24.38 -37.82
N TYR A 347 -15.02 -25.15 -37.07
CA TYR A 347 -13.73 -24.74 -36.53
C TYR A 347 -12.59 -25.46 -37.28
N PRO A 348 -11.43 -24.82 -37.56
CA PRO A 348 -11.09 -23.40 -37.31
C PRO A 348 -12.06 -22.44 -37.99
N LEU A 349 -12.40 -21.34 -37.31
CA LEU A 349 -13.28 -20.31 -37.87
C LEU A 349 -12.58 -19.61 -39.05
N SER A 350 -13.36 -19.25 -40.08
CA SER A 350 -12.87 -18.24 -41.02
C SER A 350 -12.88 -16.86 -40.37
N GLN A 351 -12.11 -15.92 -40.93
CA GLN A 351 -12.09 -14.52 -40.50
C GLN A 351 -13.50 -13.93 -40.36
N LYS A 352 -14.36 -14.17 -41.35
CA LYS A 352 -15.75 -13.70 -41.38
C LYS A 352 -16.64 -14.33 -40.30
N ASP A 353 -16.39 -15.59 -39.96
CA ASP A 353 -17.16 -16.29 -38.93
C ASP A 353 -16.75 -15.84 -37.53
N ALA A 354 -15.45 -15.55 -37.33
CA ALA A 354 -14.92 -14.94 -36.12
C ALA A 354 -15.44 -13.50 -35.93
N GLU A 355 -15.45 -12.68 -36.98
CA GLU A 355 -16.10 -11.35 -37.01
C GLU A 355 -17.58 -11.45 -36.61
N SER A 356 -18.34 -12.35 -37.23
CA SER A 356 -19.77 -12.52 -36.91
C SER A 356 -20.04 -13.00 -35.47
N LEU A 357 -19.09 -13.68 -34.84
CA LEU A 357 -19.17 -14.07 -33.42
C LEU A 357 -18.70 -12.95 -32.49
N ALA A 358 -17.70 -12.15 -32.89
CA ALA A 358 -17.25 -10.96 -32.16
C ALA A 358 -18.34 -9.88 -32.11
N ASP A 359 -19.01 -9.61 -33.24
CA ASP A 359 -20.20 -8.76 -33.31
C ASP A 359 -21.29 -9.24 -32.34
N TYR A 360 -21.63 -10.54 -32.38
CA TYR A 360 -22.61 -11.11 -31.45
C TYR A 360 -22.17 -10.98 -29.99
N PHE A 361 -20.89 -11.24 -29.70
CA PHE A 361 -20.35 -11.13 -28.35
C PHE A 361 -20.44 -9.70 -27.81
N ILE A 362 -20.00 -8.72 -28.60
CA ILE A 362 -19.90 -7.32 -28.18
C ILE A 362 -21.25 -6.60 -28.18
N ASP A 363 -22.12 -6.84 -29.16
CA ASP A 363 -23.37 -6.08 -29.33
C ASP A 363 -24.60 -6.78 -28.73
N VAL A 364 -24.53 -8.10 -28.45
CA VAL A 364 -25.67 -8.88 -27.93
C VAL A 364 -25.35 -9.58 -26.62
N TYR A 365 -24.33 -10.45 -26.59
CA TYR A 365 -24.03 -11.26 -25.41
C TYR A 365 -23.60 -10.38 -24.22
N ALA A 366 -22.53 -9.58 -24.36
CA ALA A 366 -22.01 -8.77 -23.28
C ALA A 366 -23.05 -7.75 -22.74
N PRO A 367 -23.81 -7.01 -23.58
CA PRO A 367 -24.88 -6.14 -23.11
C PRO A 367 -26.04 -6.90 -22.41
N SER A 368 -26.33 -8.15 -22.80
CA SER A 368 -27.32 -8.98 -22.10
C SER A 368 -26.89 -9.42 -20.70
N ARG A 369 -25.57 -9.48 -20.43
CA ARG A 369 -24.97 -9.77 -19.13
C ARG A 369 -24.99 -8.55 -18.20
N SER A 370 -24.69 -7.36 -18.76
CA SER A 370 -24.83 -6.07 -18.08
C SER A 370 -24.89 -4.93 -19.09
N ASP A 371 -25.80 -3.98 -18.86
CA ASP A 371 -25.94 -2.73 -19.61
C ASP A 371 -24.67 -1.86 -19.64
N LYS A 372 -23.74 -2.07 -18.71
CA LYS A 372 -22.47 -1.33 -18.63
C LYS A 372 -21.33 -1.95 -19.46
N ASN A 373 -21.55 -3.11 -20.08
CA ASN A 373 -20.58 -3.79 -20.93
C ASN A 373 -20.50 -3.16 -22.34
N GLU A 374 -20.18 -1.86 -22.41
CA GLU A 374 -20.06 -1.15 -23.69
C GLU A 374 -18.66 -1.41 -24.31
N LEU A 375 -18.45 -2.61 -24.84
CA LEU A 375 -17.15 -3.07 -25.35
C LEU A 375 -16.74 -2.39 -26.68
N ARG A 376 -17.69 -1.87 -27.46
CA ARG A 376 -17.42 -0.95 -28.60
C ARG A 376 -16.74 0.38 -28.21
N LYS A 377 -16.57 0.64 -26.91
CA LYS A 377 -15.88 1.83 -26.35
C LYS A 377 -14.62 1.46 -25.57
N PHE A 378 -14.11 0.24 -25.72
CA PHE A 378 -12.92 -0.22 -25.02
C PHE A 378 -11.68 0.27 -25.75
N GLU A 379 -10.98 1.23 -25.16
CA GLU A 379 -9.78 1.87 -25.74
C GLU A 379 -8.80 2.29 -24.64
N GLY A 380 -7.54 2.49 -25.01
CA GLY A 380 -6.49 3.00 -24.14
C GLY A 380 -5.88 1.99 -23.18
N PHE A 381 -6.13 0.69 -23.36
CA PHE A 381 -5.55 -0.41 -22.61
C PHE A 381 -4.38 -1.06 -23.35
N ILE A 382 -3.47 -1.69 -22.61
CA ILE A 382 -2.29 -2.39 -23.12
C ILE A 382 -2.39 -3.88 -22.76
N VAL A 383 -2.96 -4.67 -23.68
CA VAL A 383 -3.22 -6.12 -23.46
C VAL A 383 -2.10 -7.02 -23.97
N ASP A 384 -1.17 -6.47 -24.76
CA ASP A 384 -0.05 -7.16 -25.36
C ASP A 384 1.25 -6.35 -25.19
N GLY A 385 2.26 -6.67 -26.01
CA GLY A 385 3.60 -6.09 -25.88
C GLY A 385 4.39 -6.57 -24.66
N PRO A 386 5.72 -6.40 -24.67
CA PRO A 386 6.59 -6.83 -23.58
C PRO A 386 6.50 -5.90 -22.37
N GLU A 387 6.59 -6.48 -21.19
CA GLU A 387 6.61 -5.78 -19.89
C GLU A 387 7.95 -6.02 -19.20
N TYR A 388 8.45 -5.03 -18.47
CA TYR A 388 9.75 -5.09 -17.81
C TYR A 388 9.67 -4.66 -16.33
N VAL A 389 10.68 -5.00 -15.55
CA VAL A 389 11.06 -4.27 -14.33
C VAL A 389 12.44 -3.66 -14.56
N THR A 390 12.60 -2.39 -14.21
CA THR A 390 13.87 -1.67 -14.33
C THR A 390 14.35 -1.20 -12.96
N VAL A 391 15.63 -1.38 -12.69
CA VAL A 391 16.37 -0.75 -11.59
C VAL A 391 17.03 0.53 -12.10
N PHE A 392 16.81 1.62 -11.39
CA PHE A 392 17.40 2.94 -11.64
C PHE A 392 18.26 3.37 -10.45
N GLU A 393 19.46 3.88 -10.73
CA GLU A 393 20.35 4.54 -9.77
C GLU A 393 19.65 5.76 -9.16
N GLY A 394 19.54 5.88 -7.83
CA GLY A 394 18.73 6.93 -7.22
C GLY A 394 19.21 8.35 -7.50
N GLU A 395 20.53 8.59 -7.61
CA GLU A 395 21.10 9.94 -7.74
C GLU A 395 20.80 10.58 -9.10
N SER A 396 20.80 9.77 -10.16
CA SER A 396 20.65 10.24 -11.54
C SER A 396 19.47 9.63 -12.30
N GLY A 397 18.78 8.62 -11.75
CA GLY A 397 17.76 7.87 -12.47
C GLY A 397 18.33 7.04 -13.62
N LYS A 398 19.64 6.85 -13.69
CA LYS A 398 20.31 6.03 -14.71
C LYS A 398 19.88 4.57 -14.58
N GLU A 399 19.40 4.00 -15.69
CA GLU A 399 19.18 2.56 -15.83
C GLU A 399 20.43 1.76 -15.39
N LEU A 400 20.25 0.85 -14.43
CA LEU A 400 21.24 -0.13 -13.98
C LEU A 400 20.98 -1.50 -14.60
N GLU A 401 19.73 -1.99 -14.54
CA GLU A 401 19.30 -3.19 -15.25
C GLU A 401 17.81 -3.13 -15.60
N THR A 402 17.44 -3.68 -16.77
CA THR A 402 16.06 -3.96 -17.19
C THR A 402 15.93 -5.46 -17.50
N ILE A 403 14.99 -6.14 -16.85
CA ILE A 403 14.63 -7.55 -17.13
C ILE A 403 13.13 -7.67 -17.46
N PRO A 404 12.67 -8.77 -18.11
CA PRO A 404 11.25 -9.05 -18.27
C PRO A 404 10.50 -9.04 -16.94
N TYR A 405 9.30 -8.46 -16.93
CA TYR A 405 8.44 -8.42 -15.75
C TYR A 405 7.91 -9.83 -15.44
N GLU A 406 8.16 -10.29 -14.23
CA GLU A 406 7.44 -11.41 -13.61
C GLU A 406 6.65 -10.82 -12.43
N PRO A 407 5.38 -11.20 -12.21
CA PRO A 407 4.58 -12.17 -12.96
C PRO A 407 4.04 -11.66 -14.30
N GLY A 408 4.24 -12.44 -15.38
CA GLY A 408 3.86 -12.06 -16.74
C GLY A 408 2.34 -12.05 -17.00
N ARG A 409 1.92 -11.29 -18.02
CA ARG A 409 0.50 -11.00 -18.34
C ARG A 409 -0.35 -12.22 -18.71
N GLN A 410 0.20 -13.18 -19.45
CA GLN A 410 -0.53 -14.23 -20.20
C GLN A 410 -1.40 -13.69 -21.34
N ASP A 411 -2.48 -12.98 -21.03
CA ASP A 411 -3.54 -12.56 -21.97
C ASP A 411 -4.18 -11.23 -21.55
N ASP A 412 -5.30 -10.86 -22.18
CA ASP A 412 -6.06 -9.63 -21.87
C ASP A 412 -6.93 -9.72 -20.60
N GLY A 413 -6.74 -10.75 -19.77
CA GLY A 413 -7.54 -11.00 -18.58
C GLY A 413 -8.48 -12.22 -18.69
N LEU A 414 -8.57 -12.87 -19.85
CA LEU A 414 -9.42 -14.05 -20.06
C LEU A 414 -9.14 -15.17 -19.03
N MET A 415 -7.88 -15.60 -18.89
CA MET A 415 -7.48 -16.59 -17.87
C MET A 415 -7.50 -16.04 -16.44
N TRP A 416 -7.44 -14.72 -16.27
CA TRP A 416 -7.60 -14.05 -14.98
C TRP A 416 -9.06 -13.91 -14.53
N GLY A 417 -10.04 -14.25 -15.38
CA GLY A 417 -11.46 -14.22 -15.06
C GLY A 417 -12.15 -12.88 -15.31
N ASP A 418 -11.56 -11.99 -16.10
CA ASP A 418 -12.11 -10.66 -16.41
C ASP A 418 -13.33 -10.67 -17.33
N TYR A 419 -13.55 -11.78 -18.01
CA TYR A 419 -14.70 -12.04 -18.88
C TYR A 419 -15.82 -12.87 -18.22
N ALA A 420 -15.54 -13.52 -17.07
CA ALA A 420 -16.40 -14.57 -16.53
C ALA A 420 -17.66 -14.03 -15.83
N MET A 421 -17.52 -12.87 -15.17
CA MET A 421 -18.57 -12.25 -14.37
C MET A 421 -19.62 -11.54 -15.25
N ALA A 422 -20.70 -11.05 -14.63
CA ALA A 422 -21.74 -10.30 -15.36
C ALA A 422 -21.23 -8.97 -15.94
N ARG A 423 -20.27 -8.34 -15.25
CA ARG A 423 -19.42 -7.27 -15.78
C ARG A 423 -18.25 -7.91 -16.52
N ILE A 424 -18.09 -7.56 -17.78
CA ILE A 424 -16.95 -7.96 -18.62
C ILE A 424 -16.01 -6.77 -18.69
N GLU A 425 -14.85 -6.89 -18.06
CA GLU A 425 -13.90 -5.81 -17.83
C GLU A 425 -12.49 -6.29 -18.17
N PRO A 426 -12.15 -6.43 -19.47
CA PRO A 426 -10.82 -6.87 -19.90
C PRO A 426 -9.73 -5.95 -19.33
N ALA A 427 -8.55 -6.52 -19.07
CA ALA A 427 -7.43 -5.85 -18.42
C ALA A 427 -7.75 -5.26 -17.02
N ASN A 428 -8.63 -5.91 -16.24
CA ASN A 428 -8.94 -5.51 -14.85
C ASN A 428 -8.10 -6.30 -13.84
N ARG A 429 -8.38 -7.59 -13.63
CA ARG A 429 -7.70 -8.45 -12.63
C ARG A 429 -6.24 -8.69 -12.98
N VAL A 430 -5.94 -8.78 -14.27
CA VAL A 430 -4.56 -8.95 -14.75
C VAL A 430 -3.69 -7.73 -14.44
N ASP A 431 -4.21 -6.51 -14.51
CA ASP A 431 -3.43 -5.29 -14.26
C ASP A 431 -3.63 -4.73 -12.84
N ARG A 432 -3.87 -5.63 -11.88
CA ARG A 432 -3.79 -5.34 -10.45
C ARG A 432 -2.38 -5.60 -9.94
N PHE A 433 -1.54 -4.57 -9.88
CA PHE A 433 -0.17 -4.68 -9.37
C PHE A 433 -0.06 -4.18 -7.93
N LEU A 434 0.84 -4.79 -7.15
CA LEU A 434 1.30 -4.30 -5.85
C LEU A 434 2.83 -4.45 -5.76
N ALA A 435 3.49 -3.63 -4.95
CA ALA A 435 4.91 -3.78 -4.67
C ALA A 435 5.27 -3.32 -3.25
N GLY A 436 6.36 -3.86 -2.71
CA GLY A 436 6.88 -3.51 -1.38
C GLY A 436 8.33 -3.95 -1.20
N VAL A 437 8.88 -3.68 -0.01
CA VAL A 437 10.24 -4.07 0.39
C VAL A 437 10.14 -5.01 1.59
N ALA A 438 10.97 -6.05 1.67
CA ALA A 438 10.96 -6.99 2.80
C ALA A 438 12.36 -7.48 3.15
N TYR A 439 12.66 -7.66 4.44
CA TYR A 439 13.92 -8.23 4.92
C TYR A 439 13.84 -9.75 5.01
N LEU A 440 13.77 -10.42 3.86
CA LEU A 440 13.51 -11.86 3.76
C LEU A 440 14.61 -12.75 4.38
N ASP A 441 15.84 -12.24 4.56
CA ASP A 441 16.94 -12.95 5.25
C ASP A 441 17.21 -12.43 6.68
N GLY A 442 16.43 -11.41 7.11
CA GLY A 442 16.58 -10.69 8.37
C GLY A 442 17.78 -9.73 8.39
N LYS A 443 18.28 -9.30 7.22
CA LYS A 443 19.44 -8.40 7.10
C LYS A 443 19.36 -7.41 5.95
N LYS A 444 19.08 -7.88 4.73
CA LYS A 444 19.07 -7.07 3.51
C LYS A 444 17.66 -6.94 2.95
N PRO A 445 17.31 -5.79 2.38
CA PRO A 445 16.02 -5.57 1.75
C PRO A 445 15.93 -6.28 0.40
N SER A 446 14.81 -6.97 0.17
CA SER A 446 14.40 -7.57 -1.09
C SER A 446 13.25 -6.77 -1.69
N ALA A 447 13.23 -6.64 -3.02
CA ALA A 447 12.12 -6.03 -3.77
C ALA A 447 11.03 -7.08 -4.04
N ILE A 448 9.79 -6.77 -3.69
CA ILE A 448 8.63 -7.66 -3.84
C ILE A 448 7.69 -7.06 -4.89
N PHE A 449 7.31 -7.83 -5.91
CA PHE A 449 6.32 -7.44 -6.93
C PHE A 449 5.22 -8.50 -7.04
N ALA A 450 3.96 -8.06 -7.02
CA ALA A 450 2.79 -8.92 -7.11
C ALA A 450 1.83 -8.50 -8.22
N ARG A 451 1.09 -9.49 -8.76
CA ARG A 451 0.08 -9.31 -9.81
C ARG A 451 -1.14 -10.20 -9.53
N GLY A 452 -2.32 -9.57 -9.51
CA GLY A 452 -3.62 -10.20 -9.23
C GLY A 452 -3.84 -10.54 -7.75
N TYR A 453 -5.06 -10.32 -7.26
CA TYR A 453 -5.50 -10.71 -5.91
C TYR A 453 -6.94 -11.23 -5.85
N TYR A 454 -7.81 -10.82 -6.78
CA TYR A 454 -9.21 -11.26 -6.81
C TYR A 454 -9.38 -12.74 -7.19
N THR A 455 -8.56 -13.24 -8.12
CA THR A 455 -8.64 -14.58 -8.69
C THR A 455 -7.28 -15.25 -8.55
N ARG A 456 -6.52 -15.42 -9.64
CA ARG A 456 -5.12 -15.80 -9.58
C ARG A 456 -4.33 -14.72 -8.83
N SER A 457 -3.50 -15.16 -7.90
CA SER A 457 -2.64 -14.32 -7.07
C SER A 457 -1.20 -14.75 -7.25
N THR A 458 -0.33 -13.82 -7.60
CA THR A 458 1.07 -14.11 -7.93
C THR A 458 2.00 -13.06 -7.34
N MET A 459 3.20 -13.49 -6.92
CA MET A 459 4.19 -12.62 -6.31
C MET A 459 5.60 -13.16 -6.57
N VAL A 460 6.57 -12.27 -6.71
CA VAL A 460 7.98 -12.60 -6.89
C VAL A 460 8.85 -11.72 -5.99
N ALA A 461 9.89 -12.32 -5.41
CA ALA A 461 10.90 -11.62 -4.65
C ALA A 461 12.21 -11.54 -5.43
N TYR A 462 12.85 -10.37 -5.42
CA TYR A 462 14.15 -10.13 -6.01
C TYR A 462 15.14 -9.56 -5.00
N ASN A 463 16.36 -10.08 -5.04
CA ASN A 463 17.53 -9.49 -4.41
C ASN A 463 18.37 -8.76 -5.47
N TRP A 464 18.89 -7.58 -5.13
CA TRP A 464 19.79 -6.79 -5.97
C TRP A 464 21.21 -6.84 -5.39
N ASP A 465 22.22 -6.96 -6.25
CA ASP A 465 23.64 -7.05 -5.85
C ASP A 465 24.52 -5.92 -6.42
N GLY A 466 23.89 -4.79 -6.75
CA GLY A 466 24.52 -3.64 -7.42
C GLY A 466 24.72 -3.84 -8.92
N LYS A 467 24.39 -5.04 -9.45
CA LYS A 467 24.66 -5.41 -10.86
C LYS A 467 23.56 -6.23 -11.50
N LYS A 468 22.91 -7.14 -10.75
CA LYS A 468 21.95 -8.12 -11.25
C LYS A 468 20.79 -8.30 -10.26
N LEU A 469 19.56 -8.21 -10.77
CA LEU A 469 18.39 -8.75 -10.08
C LEU A 469 18.46 -10.28 -10.09
N LYS A 470 18.32 -10.88 -8.90
CA LYS A 470 18.24 -12.33 -8.71
C LYS A 470 16.90 -12.65 -8.07
N ARG A 471 16.12 -13.50 -8.72
CA ARG A 471 14.86 -13.99 -8.15
C ARG A 471 15.18 -14.91 -6.97
N GLU A 472 14.65 -14.59 -5.79
CA GLU A 472 14.78 -15.40 -4.59
C GLU A 472 13.75 -16.54 -4.64
N TRP A 473 12.45 -16.17 -4.66
CA TRP A 473 11.34 -17.10 -4.78
C TRP A 473 10.21 -16.54 -5.67
N LYS A 474 9.22 -17.39 -5.96
CA LYS A 474 7.98 -17.04 -6.65
C LYS A 474 6.79 -17.79 -6.04
N VAL A 475 5.73 -17.04 -5.74
CA VAL A 475 4.40 -17.52 -5.38
C VAL A 475 3.48 -17.39 -6.60
N ASP A 476 2.71 -18.43 -6.87
CA ASP A 476 1.74 -18.44 -7.98
C ASP A 476 0.59 -19.38 -7.65
N SER A 477 -0.60 -18.85 -7.35
CA SER A 477 -1.78 -19.68 -7.02
C SER A 477 -2.23 -20.60 -8.14
N GLY A 478 -1.69 -20.45 -9.35
CA GLY A 478 -2.27 -21.00 -10.56
C GLY A 478 -3.59 -20.30 -10.91
N TRP A 479 -4.17 -20.71 -12.01
CA TRP A 479 -5.42 -20.15 -12.54
C TRP A 479 -6.60 -20.58 -11.68
N THR A 480 -7.59 -19.70 -11.49
CA THR A 480 -8.88 -20.10 -10.91
C THR A 480 -9.65 -20.93 -11.93
N PRO A 481 -10.01 -22.20 -11.65
CA PRO A 481 -10.70 -23.04 -12.63
C PRO A 481 -12.04 -22.44 -13.04
N MET A 482 -12.28 -22.37 -14.34
CA MET A 482 -13.54 -21.92 -14.94
C MET A 482 -13.98 -22.95 -15.97
N LYS A 483 -15.26 -23.30 -16.00
CA LYS A 483 -15.89 -24.14 -17.02
C LYS A 483 -16.27 -23.34 -18.26
N ASN A 484 -16.41 -22.01 -18.13
CA ASN A 484 -16.73 -21.10 -19.22
C ASN A 484 -16.19 -19.69 -18.88
N PRO A 485 -15.17 -19.17 -19.58
CA PRO A 485 -14.56 -17.89 -19.24
C PRO A 485 -15.46 -16.68 -19.53
N PHE A 486 -16.64 -16.87 -20.14
CA PHE A 486 -17.63 -15.81 -20.39
C PHE A 486 -18.86 -15.88 -19.45
N ASN A 487 -18.96 -16.91 -18.60
CA ASN A 487 -20.06 -17.09 -17.64
C ASN A 487 -19.69 -18.10 -16.53
N ASP A 488 -18.92 -17.67 -15.53
CA ASP A 488 -18.59 -18.48 -14.36
C ASP A 488 -18.27 -17.60 -13.14
N GLY A 489 -18.05 -18.22 -11.98
CA GLY A 489 -17.66 -17.56 -10.74
C GLY A 489 -16.23 -17.91 -10.31
N PRO A 490 -15.19 -17.20 -10.79
CA PRO A 490 -13.78 -17.47 -10.45
C PRO A 490 -13.37 -16.99 -9.05
N HIS A 491 -14.28 -16.38 -8.28
CA HIS A 491 -14.01 -15.89 -6.93
C HIS A 491 -14.27 -16.97 -5.88
N GLY A 492 -13.45 -17.01 -4.81
CA GLY A 492 -13.66 -17.89 -3.67
C GLY A 492 -13.23 -19.34 -3.87
N VAL A 493 -12.84 -19.73 -5.08
CA VAL A 493 -12.33 -21.07 -5.44
C VAL A 493 -10.81 -21.15 -5.33
N ASP A 494 -10.28 -22.34 -5.05
CA ASP A 494 -8.84 -22.58 -5.05
C ASP A 494 -8.28 -22.53 -6.49
N GLY A 495 -7.09 -21.94 -6.65
CA GLY A 495 -6.37 -21.96 -7.93
C GLY A 495 -5.77 -23.33 -8.26
N THR A 496 -5.31 -23.53 -9.50
CA THR A 496 -4.79 -24.83 -9.97
C THR A 496 -3.48 -25.27 -9.34
N ASP A 497 -2.75 -24.40 -8.62
CA ASP A 497 -1.53 -24.80 -7.92
C ASP A 497 -1.85 -25.49 -6.58
N PRO A 498 -1.30 -26.70 -6.31
CA PRO A 498 -1.64 -27.47 -5.11
C PRO A 498 -1.06 -26.92 -3.80
N VAL A 499 -0.11 -25.98 -3.85
CA VAL A 499 0.51 -25.33 -2.68
C VAL A 499 -0.13 -23.95 -2.47
N TYR A 500 -0.14 -23.14 -3.53
CA TYR A 500 -0.52 -21.74 -3.47
C TYR A 500 -2.00 -21.49 -3.81
N GLY A 501 -2.75 -22.47 -4.33
CA GLY A 501 -4.14 -22.30 -4.77
C GLY A 501 -5.09 -21.77 -3.68
N SER A 502 -4.73 -21.92 -2.40
CA SER A 502 -5.51 -21.39 -1.28
C SER A 502 -5.51 -19.86 -1.14
N ILE A 503 -4.56 -19.14 -1.75
CA ILE A 503 -4.39 -17.67 -1.55
C ILE A 503 -5.19 -16.82 -2.54
N THR A 504 -5.87 -17.44 -3.50
CA THR A 504 -6.81 -16.77 -4.42
C THR A 504 -7.88 -15.98 -3.66
N THR A 505 -8.30 -14.83 -4.19
CA THR A 505 -9.34 -13.97 -3.59
C THR A 505 -8.97 -13.36 -2.23
N GLN A 506 -7.77 -13.59 -1.67
CA GLN A 506 -7.39 -13.11 -0.33
C GLN A 506 -6.71 -11.74 -0.31
N GLY A 507 -5.97 -11.37 -1.36
CA GLY A 507 -5.17 -10.14 -1.37
C GLY A 507 -6.03 -8.88 -1.25
N ALA A 508 -5.54 -7.88 -0.52
CA ALA A 508 -6.15 -6.56 -0.44
C ALA A 508 -5.67 -5.66 -1.58
N HIS A 509 -6.14 -4.41 -1.64
CA HIS A 509 -5.53 -3.36 -2.47
C HIS A 509 -4.15 -2.85 -1.96
N TYR A 510 -3.51 -3.60 -1.07
CA TYR A 510 -2.21 -3.36 -0.45
C TYR A 510 -1.69 -4.69 0.10
N PHE A 511 -0.40 -4.78 0.43
CA PHE A 511 0.10 -5.81 1.34
C PHE A 511 1.02 -5.16 2.36
N SER A 512 0.97 -5.62 3.61
CA SER A 512 1.88 -5.19 4.66
C SER A 512 3.03 -6.17 4.79
N VAL A 513 4.10 -5.76 5.46
CA VAL A 513 5.35 -6.52 5.61
C VAL A 513 5.82 -6.39 7.05
N ALA A 514 5.97 -7.52 7.73
CA ALA A 514 6.33 -7.57 9.15
C ALA A 514 6.94 -8.93 9.54
N ASP A 515 7.75 -8.94 10.60
CA ASP A 515 8.10 -10.18 11.34
C ASP A 515 6.88 -10.59 12.18
N VAL A 516 5.98 -11.39 11.61
CA VAL A 516 4.75 -11.83 12.30
C VAL A 516 5.00 -13.07 13.14
N ASP A 517 6.06 -13.81 12.81
CA ASP A 517 6.38 -15.11 13.36
C ASP A 517 7.41 -15.03 14.51
N GLY A 518 8.29 -14.04 14.51
CA GLY A 518 9.32 -13.78 15.52
C GLY A 518 10.68 -14.42 15.23
N ASP A 519 10.96 -14.87 14.00
CA ASP A 519 12.26 -15.42 13.62
C ASP A 519 13.32 -14.37 13.18
N GLY A 520 12.92 -13.10 13.07
CA GLY A 520 13.77 -11.97 12.73
C GLY A 520 13.85 -11.67 11.24
N LYS A 521 12.90 -12.14 10.44
CA LYS A 521 12.74 -11.86 9.01
C LYS A 521 11.36 -11.25 8.76
N HIS A 522 11.06 -10.84 7.54
CA HIS A 522 9.76 -10.27 7.21
C HIS A 522 8.92 -11.22 6.33
N GLU A 523 7.69 -11.44 6.77
CA GLU A 523 6.63 -12.10 6.03
C GLU A 523 5.79 -11.08 5.25
N ILE A 524 5.06 -11.55 4.23
CA ILE A 524 4.19 -10.71 3.40
C ILE A 524 2.73 -10.96 3.77
N VAL A 525 2.11 -10.00 4.48
CA VAL A 525 0.68 -10.02 4.82
C VAL A 525 -0.13 -9.55 3.61
N TYR A 526 -0.45 -10.49 2.74
CA TYR A 526 -1.18 -10.31 1.49
C TYR A 526 -2.70 -10.31 1.73
N GLY A 527 -3.19 -9.27 2.43
CA GLY A 527 -4.60 -9.13 2.81
C GLY A 527 -5.04 -10.21 3.80
N SER A 528 -5.81 -11.18 3.33
CA SER A 528 -6.35 -12.30 4.12
C SER A 528 -5.53 -13.60 4.04
N ALA A 529 -4.35 -13.57 3.44
CA ALA A 529 -3.35 -14.63 3.49
C ALA A 529 -1.98 -14.04 3.82
N THR A 530 -1.09 -14.86 4.39
CA THR A 530 0.28 -14.46 4.71
C THR A 530 1.25 -15.44 4.08
N ILE A 531 2.25 -14.90 3.37
CA ILE A 531 3.33 -15.63 2.74
C ILE A 531 4.57 -15.50 3.62
N ASP A 532 5.21 -16.62 3.91
CA ASP A 532 6.42 -16.68 4.72
C ASP A 532 7.61 -16.04 4.00
N HIS A 533 8.65 -15.66 4.73
CA HIS A 533 9.87 -15.03 4.19
C HIS A 533 10.54 -15.85 3.07
N ASP A 534 10.38 -17.18 3.08
CA ASP A 534 10.93 -18.11 2.08
C ASP A 534 10.03 -18.31 0.85
N GLY A 535 8.86 -17.66 0.83
CA GLY A 535 7.87 -17.76 -0.23
C GLY A 535 6.83 -18.86 -0.04
N SER A 536 6.88 -19.65 1.04
CA SER A 536 5.83 -20.62 1.36
C SER A 536 4.55 -19.93 1.88
N VAL A 537 3.41 -20.64 1.90
CA VAL A 537 2.17 -20.10 2.47
C VAL A 537 2.17 -20.36 3.97
N LEU A 538 2.30 -19.30 4.78
CA LEU A 538 2.19 -19.39 6.24
C LEU A 538 0.74 -19.74 6.62
N TYR A 539 -0.23 -19.01 6.08
CA TYR A 539 -1.66 -19.37 6.13
C TYR A 539 -2.51 -18.63 5.08
N SER A 540 -3.74 -19.09 4.89
CA SER A 540 -4.79 -18.40 4.13
C SER A 540 -6.09 -18.44 4.95
N SER A 541 -6.50 -17.29 5.49
CA SER A 541 -7.56 -17.21 6.51
C SER A 541 -8.95 -17.54 5.96
N LYS A 542 -9.66 -18.42 6.67
CA LYS A 542 -11.01 -18.89 6.35
C LYS A 542 -11.82 -19.01 7.63
N ASP A 543 -13.13 -18.80 7.57
CA ASP A 543 -14.03 -18.95 8.73
C ASP A 543 -15.45 -19.35 8.31
N LEU A 544 -16.31 -19.64 9.29
CA LEU A 544 -17.68 -20.06 9.14
C LEU A 544 -18.59 -18.91 8.72
N MET A 545 -19.31 -19.11 7.62
CA MET A 545 -20.30 -18.18 7.11
C MET A 545 -21.53 -18.08 8.05
N PRO A 546 -21.92 -16.87 8.49
CA PRO A 546 -23.00 -16.68 9.46
C PRO A 546 -24.40 -16.97 8.90
N ALA A 547 -25.40 -17.03 9.77
CA ALA A 547 -26.78 -17.40 9.42
C ALA A 547 -27.44 -16.45 8.41
N GLU A 548 -27.00 -15.19 8.40
CA GLU A 548 -27.48 -14.09 7.57
C GLU A 548 -26.71 -13.93 6.25
N SER A 549 -25.77 -14.84 5.97
CA SER A 549 -24.94 -14.83 4.76
C SER A 549 -25.61 -15.53 3.57
N ALA A 550 -24.99 -15.44 2.40
CA ALA A 550 -25.43 -16.15 1.19
C ALA A 550 -25.12 -17.66 1.21
N ALA A 551 -24.26 -18.13 2.12
CA ALA A 551 -23.90 -19.54 2.25
C ALA A 551 -23.76 -20.01 3.72
N PRO A 552 -24.84 -19.94 4.54
CA PRO A 552 -24.76 -20.21 5.98
C PRO A 552 -24.17 -21.57 6.35
N GLY A 553 -23.29 -21.59 7.34
CA GLY A 553 -22.68 -22.81 7.88
C GLY A 553 -21.62 -23.45 6.98
N THR A 554 -21.20 -22.79 5.90
CA THR A 554 -20.05 -23.21 5.08
C THR A 554 -18.77 -22.50 5.53
N ILE A 555 -17.61 -23.10 5.27
CA ILE A 555 -16.32 -22.41 5.46
C ILE A 555 -15.99 -21.62 4.20
N ALA A 556 -15.76 -20.32 4.34
CA ALA A 556 -15.37 -19.42 3.25
C ALA A 556 -14.06 -18.68 3.59
N ARG A 557 -13.37 -18.21 2.55
CA ARG A 557 -12.26 -17.25 2.68
C ARG A 557 -12.75 -15.96 3.33
N LEU A 558 -11.90 -15.31 4.12
CA LEU A 558 -12.19 -13.96 4.61
C LEU A 558 -12.22 -12.95 3.46
N GLY A 559 -11.32 -13.12 2.49
CA GLY A 559 -11.38 -12.47 1.20
C GLY A 559 -10.76 -11.07 1.13
N HIS A 560 -10.84 -10.51 -0.06
CA HIS A 560 -10.35 -9.20 -0.49
C HIS A 560 -10.89 -8.03 0.34
N GLY A 561 -10.14 -6.93 0.36
CA GLY A 561 -10.49 -5.71 1.06
C GLY A 561 -9.69 -4.46 0.68
N ASP A 562 -10.21 -3.31 1.12
CA ASP A 562 -9.74 -1.96 0.77
C ASP A 562 -8.79 -1.31 1.79
N ALA A 563 -8.74 -1.84 3.01
CA ALA A 563 -7.87 -1.33 4.07
C ALA A 563 -7.31 -2.46 4.94
N LEU A 564 -6.02 -2.37 5.24
CA LEU A 564 -5.22 -3.40 5.90
C LEU A 564 -4.20 -2.73 6.83
N HIS A 565 -4.24 -3.10 8.11
CA HIS A 565 -3.35 -2.57 9.15
C HIS A 565 -2.70 -3.73 9.88
N VAL A 566 -1.38 -3.69 10.03
CA VAL A 566 -0.61 -4.69 10.79
C VAL A 566 0.21 -3.92 11.80
N ALA A 567 0.02 -4.23 13.08
CA ALA A 567 0.67 -3.56 14.21
C ALA A 567 0.54 -4.41 15.47
N ASP A 568 1.26 -4.02 16.52
CA ASP A 568 0.95 -4.40 17.89
C ASP A 568 -0.31 -3.61 18.31
N ILE A 569 -1.49 -4.26 18.24
CA ILE A 569 -2.82 -3.65 18.46
C ILE A 569 -3.29 -3.93 19.88
N ASP A 570 -3.14 -5.17 20.34
CA ASP A 570 -3.37 -5.57 21.73
C ASP A 570 -2.02 -5.83 22.44
N PRO A 571 -1.43 -4.82 23.12
CA PRO A 571 -0.09 -4.93 23.72
C PRO A 571 -0.03 -5.87 24.93
N ASP A 572 -1.15 -6.45 25.34
CA ASP A 572 -1.24 -7.47 26.38
C ASP A 572 -1.39 -8.89 25.76
N ARG A 573 -1.57 -9.00 24.43
CA ARG A 573 -1.38 -10.22 23.62
C ARG A 573 0.06 -10.27 23.07
N PRO A 574 0.76 -11.41 23.11
CA PRO A 574 2.08 -11.53 22.48
C PRO A 574 1.96 -11.72 20.96
N GLY A 575 2.52 -10.79 20.18
CA GLY A 575 2.61 -10.89 18.73
C GLY A 575 2.32 -9.56 18.05
N LEU A 576 1.91 -9.63 16.78
CA LEU A 576 1.25 -8.55 16.07
C LEU A 576 -0.16 -9.01 15.69
N GLU A 577 -1.05 -8.08 15.42
CA GLU A 577 -2.38 -8.34 14.88
C GLU A 577 -2.57 -7.70 13.49
N ILE A 578 -3.53 -8.26 12.75
CA ILE A 578 -3.98 -7.74 11.46
C ILE A 578 -5.42 -7.26 11.62
N PHE A 579 -5.65 -5.95 11.49
CA PHE A 579 -7.00 -5.40 11.33
C PHE A 579 -7.28 -5.15 9.85
N MET A 580 -8.33 -5.79 9.32
CA MET A 580 -8.70 -5.71 7.91
C MET A 580 -10.22 -5.60 7.73
N VAL A 581 -10.62 -4.91 6.68
CA VAL A 581 -12.02 -4.83 6.22
C VAL A 581 -12.21 -5.60 4.92
N HIS A 582 -13.43 -6.06 4.62
CA HIS A 582 -13.69 -6.99 3.52
C HIS A 582 -14.80 -6.50 2.57
N GLU A 583 -14.59 -6.68 1.26
CA GLU A 583 -15.55 -6.26 0.20
C GLU A 583 -16.65 -7.32 -0.04
N GLY A 584 -16.36 -8.60 0.22
CA GLY A 584 -17.19 -9.74 -0.23
C GLY A 584 -18.65 -9.78 0.29
N GLY A 585 -18.99 -8.96 1.28
CA GLY A 585 -20.36 -8.68 1.69
C GLY A 585 -21.13 -9.95 2.08
N PRO A 586 -22.24 -10.31 1.39
CA PRO A 586 -22.99 -11.54 1.67
C PRO A 586 -22.18 -12.84 1.52
N TRP A 587 -21.04 -12.80 0.83
CA TRP A 587 -20.18 -13.95 0.53
C TRP A 587 -18.90 -14.02 1.37
N ALA A 588 -18.70 -13.09 2.31
CA ALA A 588 -17.61 -13.11 3.28
C ALA A 588 -18.13 -13.41 4.70
N PRO A 589 -17.37 -14.13 5.55
CA PRO A 589 -17.75 -14.37 6.95
C PRO A 589 -17.87 -13.06 7.76
N TYR A 590 -17.04 -12.07 7.44
CA TYR A 590 -16.95 -10.78 8.11
C TYR A 590 -16.95 -9.62 7.11
N GLY A 591 -17.41 -8.44 7.55
CA GLY A 591 -17.11 -7.16 6.90
C GLY A 591 -15.83 -6.51 7.46
N TYR A 592 -15.43 -6.88 8.68
CA TYR A 592 -14.16 -6.49 9.28
C TYR A 592 -13.71 -7.55 10.30
N SER A 593 -12.41 -7.78 10.41
CA SER A 593 -11.81 -8.72 11.37
C SER A 593 -10.52 -8.16 11.97
N LEU A 594 -10.28 -8.47 13.25
CA LEU A 594 -8.97 -8.45 13.89
C LEU A 594 -8.48 -9.90 14.00
N ARG A 595 -7.25 -10.15 13.57
CA ARG A 595 -6.65 -11.49 13.52
C ARG A 595 -5.27 -11.49 14.13
N ASP A 596 -4.86 -12.63 14.68
CA ASP A 596 -3.47 -12.88 15.04
C ASP A 596 -2.61 -12.92 13.77
N ALA A 597 -1.52 -12.15 13.72
CA ALA A 597 -0.72 -12.01 12.51
C ALA A 597 0.10 -13.28 12.17
N LYS A 598 0.46 -14.09 13.17
CA LYS A 598 1.25 -15.32 12.99
C LYS A 598 0.44 -16.49 12.45
N THR A 599 -0.82 -16.61 12.89
CA THR A 599 -1.67 -17.79 12.68
C THR A 599 -2.86 -17.53 11.76
N GLY A 600 -3.26 -16.27 11.60
CA GLY A 600 -4.46 -15.88 10.87
C GLY A 600 -5.78 -16.19 11.57
N GLU A 601 -5.73 -16.64 12.83
CA GLU A 601 -6.91 -16.89 13.67
C GLU A 601 -7.63 -15.57 13.95
N VAL A 602 -8.96 -15.56 13.76
CA VAL A 602 -9.80 -14.39 14.02
C VAL A 602 -9.98 -14.22 15.52
N ILE A 603 -9.48 -13.11 16.07
CA ILE A 603 -9.63 -12.73 17.48
C ILE A 603 -11.06 -12.22 17.68
N TYR A 604 -11.52 -11.33 16.80
CA TYR A 604 -12.92 -10.96 16.65
C TYR A 604 -13.21 -10.40 15.25
N GLY A 605 -14.48 -10.34 14.89
CA GLY A 605 -14.94 -9.70 13.65
C GLY A 605 -16.44 -9.50 13.65
N GLY A 606 -16.93 -8.72 12.69
CA GLY A 606 -18.36 -8.46 12.53
C GLY A 606 -18.84 -8.62 11.10
N TYR A 607 -19.88 -9.44 10.90
CA TYR A 607 -20.58 -9.54 9.62
C TYR A 607 -21.40 -8.27 9.34
N THR A 608 -21.26 -7.73 8.12
CA THR A 608 -21.99 -6.53 7.69
C THR A 608 -22.95 -6.79 6.52
N GLY A 609 -22.80 -7.92 5.82
CA GLY A 609 -23.61 -8.30 4.65
C GLY A 609 -23.47 -7.39 3.42
N LYS A 610 -22.43 -6.56 3.38
CA LYS A 610 -22.13 -5.61 2.30
C LYS A 610 -20.63 -5.29 2.27
N ASP A 611 -20.18 -4.67 1.18
CA ASP A 611 -18.87 -4.03 1.11
C ASP A 611 -18.65 -3.11 2.32
N THR A 612 -17.50 -3.28 2.96
CA THR A 612 -17.01 -2.47 4.07
C THR A 612 -15.68 -1.81 3.67
N GLY A 613 -15.69 -1.00 2.61
CA GLY A 613 -14.47 -0.50 1.95
C GLY A 613 -13.56 0.48 2.71
N ARG A 614 -13.65 0.58 4.05
CA ARG A 614 -12.75 1.40 4.91
C ARG A 614 -12.70 0.87 6.34
N GLY A 615 -11.48 0.86 6.91
CA GLY A 615 -11.24 0.69 8.35
C GLY A 615 -9.88 1.27 8.74
N MET A 616 -9.66 1.45 10.04
CA MET A 616 -8.46 2.08 10.61
C MET A 616 -8.20 1.61 12.04
N ILE A 617 -6.97 1.78 12.52
CA ILE A 617 -6.57 1.54 13.92
C ILE A 617 -5.85 2.75 14.54
N GLY A 618 -5.85 2.85 15.86
CA GLY A 618 -5.11 3.86 16.60
C GLY A 618 -5.59 4.05 18.04
N ASP A 619 -4.69 4.52 18.92
CA ASP A 619 -5.01 5.04 20.24
C ASP A 619 -5.75 6.39 20.08
N VAL A 620 -7.08 6.36 20.20
CA VAL A 620 -7.95 7.55 20.10
C VAL A 620 -8.79 7.77 21.36
N ASP A 621 -8.88 6.75 22.22
CA ASP A 621 -9.43 6.83 23.57
C ASP A 621 -8.36 6.40 24.61
N PRO A 622 -7.45 7.31 25.00
CA PRO A 622 -6.31 7.01 25.90
C PRO A 622 -6.72 6.68 27.35
N THR A 623 -8.01 6.46 27.61
CA THR A 623 -8.53 5.87 28.85
C THR A 623 -8.55 4.34 28.81
N ARG A 624 -8.26 3.76 27.64
CA ARG A 624 -8.22 2.33 27.35
C ARG A 624 -6.83 1.95 26.87
N ARG A 625 -6.51 0.67 27.01
CA ARG A 625 -5.24 0.09 26.61
C ARG A 625 -5.37 -0.65 25.29
N GLY A 626 -4.36 -0.54 24.45
CA GLY A 626 -4.36 -1.02 23.07
C GLY A 626 -4.72 0.06 22.06
N LEU A 627 -4.67 -0.30 20.78
CA LEU A 627 -5.15 0.55 19.70
C LEU A 627 -6.63 0.23 19.45
N GLU A 628 -7.51 1.24 19.45
CA GLU A 628 -8.88 1.03 18.99
C GLU A 628 -8.89 0.63 17.51
N THR A 629 -9.91 -0.13 17.12
CA THR A 629 -10.20 -0.44 15.71
C THR A 629 -11.55 0.15 15.31
N TRP A 630 -11.69 0.58 14.05
CA TRP A 630 -12.99 1.02 13.54
C TRP A 630 -13.21 0.77 12.05
N ALA A 631 -14.47 0.46 11.74
CA ALA A 631 -15.01 0.35 10.37
C ALA A 631 -16.52 0.67 10.37
N VAL A 632 -17.30 -0.03 11.20
CA VAL A 632 -18.76 0.17 11.41
C VAL A 632 -19.10 0.46 12.87
N GLY A 633 -18.34 1.38 13.47
CA GLY A 633 -18.30 1.65 14.91
C GLY A 633 -16.86 1.56 15.43
N LEU A 634 -16.64 2.02 16.66
CA LEU A 634 -15.36 2.04 17.36
C LEU A 634 -15.32 0.91 18.41
N TRP A 635 -14.21 0.17 18.45
CA TRP A 635 -14.00 -1.03 19.25
C TRP A 635 -12.65 -0.98 19.96
N THR A 636 -12.54 -1.61 21.13
CA THR A 636 -11.24 -1.83 21.80
C THR A 636 -10.37 -2.80 21.00
N ALA A 637 -9.07 -2.84 21.31
CA ALA A 637 -8.17 -3.90 20.83
C ALA A 637 -8.68 -5.32 21.15
N SER A 638 -9.40 -5.49 22.27
CA SER A 638 -10.03 -6.76 22.68
C SER A 638 -11.40 -7.08 22.06
N GLY A 639 -11.96 -6.19 21.23
CA GLY A 639 -13.24 -6.41 20.53
C GLY A 639 -14.50 -5.99 21.28
N GLU A 640 -14.39 -5.20 22.35
CA GLU A 640 -15.54 -4.59 23.01
C GLU A 640 -15.98 -3.30 22.30
N LYS A 641 -17.28 -3.15 22.04
CA LYS A 641 -17.81 -1.98 21.34
C LYS A 641 -17.81 -0.74 22.24
N ILE A 642 -17.10 0.30 21.83
CA ILE A 642 -17.06 1.60 22.52
C ILE A 642 -18.20 2.51 22.04
N SER A 643 -18.43 2.59 20.72
CA SER A 643 -19.30 3.63 20.14
C SER A 643 -19.79 3.28 18.73
N ASP A 644 -20.96 3.79 18.34
CA ASP A 644 -21.44 3.78 16.93
C ASP A 644 -20.76 4.85 16.06
N LYS A 645 -20.09 5.82 16.69
CA LYS A 645 -19.26 6.85 16.04
C LYS A 645 -17.79 6.51 16.18
N ALA A 646 -17.01 6.82 15.16
CA ALA A 646 -15.56 6.67 15.13
C ALA A 646 -14.90 7.88 14.43
N PRO A 647 -13.57 8.02 14.49
CA PRO A 647 -12.80 8.99 13.70
C PRO A 647 -12.90 8.76 12.17
N GLY A 648 -12.19 9.58 11.40
CA GLY A 648 -12.01 9.37 9.95
C GLY A 648 -11.27 8.05 9.65
N THR A 649 -11.36 7.58 8.40
CA THR A 649 -10.84 6.26 7.96
C THR A 649 -9.97 6.39 6.70
N ASN A 650 -9.04 7.34 6.73
CA ASN A 650 -8.17 7.67 5.59
C ASN A 650 -6.71 7.31 5.87
N MET A 651 -5.92 8.25 6.40
CA MET A 651 -4.56 8.00 6.87
C MET A 651 -4.49 8.38 8.35
N ASN A 652 -3.81 7.58 9.17
CA ASN A 652 -3.43 8.03 10.50
C ASN A 652 -2.15 8.89 10.44
N ILE A 653 -1.84 9.58 11.53
CA ILE A 653 -0.60 10.33 11.69
C ILE A 653 -0.29 10.53 13.18
N ARG A 654 0.99 10.37 13.53
CA ARG A 654 1.56 10.66 14.86
C ARG A 654 1.99 12.11 14.93
N TRP A 655 1.02 12.99 15.19
CA TRP A 655 1.21 14.44 15.14
C TRP A 655 1.29 15.11 16.51
N ALA A 656 0.43 14.69 17.45
CA ALA A 656 0.34 15.28 18.78
C ALA A 656 1.54 14.94 19.67
N ALA A 657 1.79 15.80 20.65
CA ALA A 657 2.89 15.61 21.61
C ALA A 657 2.70 14.44 22.60
N ASP A 658 1.49 13.89 22.72
CA ASP A 658 1.09 12.92 23.74
C ASP A 658 1.13 11.44 23.28
N MET A 659 1.52 11.19 22.02
CA MET A 659 1.54 9.87 21.33
C MET A 659 0.16 9.26 20.99
N THR A 660 -0.95 9.97 21.22
CA THR A 660 -2.25 9.56 20.67
C THR A 660 -2.24 9.59 19.14
N THR A 661 -3.23 8.95 18.52
CA THR A 661 -3.39 8.85 17.06
C THR A 661 -4.28 9.96 16.53
N GLN A 662 -3.79 10.71 15.53
CA GLN A 662 -4.61 11.64 14.75
C GLN A 662 -4.91 11.06 13.38
N ILE A 663 -5.93 11.61 12.71
CA ILE A 663 -6.36 11.21 11.37
C ILE A 663 -6.23 12.38 10.41
N VAL A 664 -5.67 12.11 9.22
CA VAL A 664 -5.69 13.04 8.09
C VAL A 664 -7.00 12.88 7.32
N ASP A 665 -7.88 13.89 7.41
CA ASP A 665 -9.11 13.98 6.63
C ASP A 665 -8.94 14.94 5.45
N GLY A 666 -9.46 14.55 4.28
CA GLY A 666 -9.47 15.32 3.04
C GLY A 666 -9.87 14.42 1.87
N ALA A 667 -10.48 14.98 0.82
CA ALA A 667 -10.79 14.26 -0.42
C ALA A 667 -11.24 15.25 -1.51
N ILE A 668 -10.95 14.94 -2.78
CA ILE A 668 -11.35 15.75 -3.94
C ILE A 668 -10.91 17.23 -3.75
N ASP A 669 -11.85 18.16 -3.60
CA ASP A 669 -11.61 19.61 -3.45
C ASP A 669 -11.63 20.09 -1.97
N VAL A 670 -11.69 19.16 -1.01
CA VAL A 670 -11.73 19.47 0.43
C VAL A 670 -10.31 19.68 0.95
N THR A 671 -10.04 20.86 1.51
CA THR A 671 -8.77 21.19 2.17
C THR A 671 -8.41 20.14 3.23
N PRO A 672 -7.17 19.59 3.22
CA PRO A 672 -6.75 18.56 4.17
C PRO A 672 -6.72 19.10 5.61
N THR A 673 -7.00 18.23 6.57
CA THR A 673 -6.96 18.53 8.00
C THR A 673 -6.37 17.37 8.79
N ILE A 674 -5.56 17.67 9.81
CA ILE A 674 -5.21 16.69 10.85
C ILE A 674 -6.20 16.88 11.99
N LYS A 675 -6.89 15.80 12.38
CA LYS A 675 -7.86 15.80 13.47
C LYS A 675 -7.47 14.81 14.55
N ASP A 676 -7.51 15.31 15.77
CA ASP A 676 -7.57 14.52 16.99
C ASP A 676 -9.02 14.23 17.36
N TRP A 677 -9.30 13.03 17.87
CA TRP A 677 -10.66 12.63 18.22
C TRP A 677 -11.26 13.44 19.38
N ASN A 678 -10.43 13.85 20.34
CA ASN A 678 -10.85 14.53 21.56
C ASN A 678 -10.59 16.05 21.51
N ARG A 679 -9.49 16.47 20.87
CA ARG A 679 -9.04 17.87 20.75
C ARG A 679 -9.58 18.56 19.48
N GLY A 680 -10.07 17.79 18.51
CA GLY A 680 -10.57 18.30 17.23
C GLY A 680 -9.48 18.61 16.21
N THR A 681 -9.72 19.55 15.30
CA THR A 681 -8.76 19.89 14.23
C THR A 681 -7.48 20.53 14.80
N LEU A 682 -6.34 19.86 14.64
CA LEU A 682 -5.02 20.36 15.02
C LEU A 682 -4.34 21.14 13.87
N LEU A 683 -4.61 20.76 12.62
CA LEU A 683 -4.09 21.43 11.42
C LEU A 683 -5.19 21.59 10.37
N THR A 684 -5.22 22.74 9.69
CA THR A 684 -5.94 22.94 8.42
C THR A 684 -4.93 23.35 7.35
N ALA A 685 -4.76 22.53 6.33
CA ALA A 685 -3.70 22.65 5.34
C ALA A 685 -4.09 23.57 4.17
N THR A 686 -4.41 24.83 4.47
CA THR A 686 -4.93 25.80 3.48
C THR A 686 -4.02 25.96 2.25
N GLY A 687 -4.62 25.94 1.05
CA GLY A 687 -3.90 26.03 -0.23
C GLY A 687 -3.31 24.70 -0.72
N THR A 688 -3.68 23.59 -0.10
CA THR A 688 -3.23 22.22 -0.46
C THR A 688 -4.42 21.31 -0.67
N LEU A 689 -4.18 20.17 -1.34
CA LEU A 689 -5.17 19.12 -1.56
C LEU A 689 -4.56 17.74 -1.34
N THR A 690 -5.41 16.78 -1.03
CA THR A 690 -5.13 15.34 -1.08
C THR A 690 -5.23 14.80 -2.51
N ASN A 691 -4.87 13.53 -2.66
CA ASN A 691 -4.78 12.80 -3.92
C ASN A 691 -5.86 11.71 -4.05
N ASN A 692 -5.83 11.01 -5.17
CA ASN A 692 -6.55 9.74 -5.40
C ASN A 692 -8.08 9.85 -5.21
N TYR A 693 -8.65 10.98 -5.65
CA TYR A 693 -10.09 11.27 -5.68
C TYR A 693 -10.79 11.11 -4.31
N THR A 694 -11.63 10.09 -4.15
CA THR A 694 -12.32 9.77 -2.89
C THR A 694 -11.48 8.95 -1.92
N LYS A 695 -10.32 8.41 -2.34
CA LYS A 695 -9.36 7.82 -1.38
C LYS A 695 -8.89 8.91 -0.43
N GLY A 696 -8.47 10.06 -0.96
CA GLY A 696 -8.19 11.26 -0.18
C GLY A 696 -6.82 11.23 0.48
N THR A 697 -5.87 10.51 -0.10
CA THR A 697 -4.57 10.25 0.51
C THR A 697 -3.67 11.49 0.49
N PRO A 698 -2.84 11.72 1.53
CA PRO A 698 -1.65 12.57 1.41
C PRO A 698 -0.73 12.04 0.30
N SER A 699 0.25 12.84 -0.11
CA SER A 699 1.33 12.33 -0.98
C SER A 699 2.23 11.36 -0.21
N LEU A 700 2.51 11.66 1.07
CA LEU A 700 3.21 10.79 2.02
C LEU A 700 2.87 11.23 3.47
N VAL A 701 2.84 10.28 4.40
CA VAL A 701 2.95 10.53 5.84
C VAL A 701 4.14 9.72 6.35
N ALA A 702 5.12 10.40 6.95
CA ALA A 702 6.37 9.78 7.41
C ALA A 702 7.17 10.70 8.36
N ASP A 703 7.83 10.15 9.39
CA ASP A 703 8.99 10.79 10.03
C ASP A 703 10.13 10.86 9.00
N ILE A 704 10.33 12.03 8.40
CA ILE A 704 11.41 12.25 7.41
C ILE A 704 12.51 13.15 7.95
N PHE A 705 12.23 13.90 9.02
CA PHE A 705 13.20 14.68 9.77
C PHE A 705 12.59 15.07 11.13
N GLY A 706 13.31 15.84 11.94
CA GLY A 706 12.80 16.19 13.27
C GLY A 706 12.84 15.02 14.24
N ASP A 707 11.93 15.00 15.22
CA ASP A 707 11.79 13.91 16.18
C ASP A 707 10.81 12.85 15.66
N TRP A 708 10.51 11.82 16.45
CA TRP A 708 9.70 10.64 16.08
C TRP A 708 8.30 10.88 15.49
N ARG A 709 7.85 12.13 15.39
CA ARG A 709 6.53 12.48 14.88
C ARG A 709 6.58 12.60 13.36
N GLU A 710 5.45 12.32 12.75
CA GLU A 710 5.37 12.20 11.30
C GLU A 710 5.06 13.55 10.65
N GLU A 711 5.78 13.86 9.58
CA GLU A 711 5.41 14.92 8.65
C GLU A 711 4.22 14.50 7.80
N MET A 712 3.41 15.49 7.41
CA MET A 712 2.37 15.32 6.39
C MET A 712 2.78 16.03 5.10
N LEU A 713 2.94 15.28 4.01
CA LEU A 713 3.27 15.80 2.69
C LEU A 713 2.01 15.85 1.81
N VAL A 714 1.66 17.05 1.34
CA VAL A 714 0.50 17.29 0.47
C VAL A 714 0.86 18.28 -0.63
N ARG A 715 0.33 18.08 -1.84
CA ARG A 715 0.52 19.01 -2.96
C ARG A 715 -0.20 20.34 -2.72
N THR A 716 0.32 21.43 -3.27
CA THR A 716 -0.48 22.64 -3.46
C THR A 716 -1.64 22.38 -4.42
N GLU A 717 -2.69 23.21 -4.35
CA GLU A 717 -3.88 23.10 -5.22
C GLU A 717 -3.52 23.01 -6.72
N ASP A 718 -2.55 23.81 -7.16
CA ASP A 718 -2.03 23.86 -8.54
C ASP A 718 -0.93 22.82 -8.85
N SER A 719 -0.41 22.14 -7.83
CA SER A 719 0.79 21.28 -7.87
C SER A 719 2.08 22.00 -8.29
N SER A 720 2.24 23.28 -7.94
CA SER A 720 3.53 23.99 -8.06
C SER A 720 4.51 23.66 -6.93
N ALA A 721 4.07 23.06 -5.82
CA ALA A 721 4.92 22.55 -4.75
C ALA A 721 4.34 21.32 -4.04
N ILE A 722 5.20 20.54 -3.38
CA ILE A 722 4.80 19.71 -2.22
C ILE A 722 5.00 20.55 -0.97
N ARG A 723 3.98 20.65 -0.12
CA ARG A 723 4.07 21.23 1.21
C ARG A 723 4.27 20.12 2.25
N ILE A 724 5.33 20.25 3.03
CA ILE A 724 5.68 19.36 4.12
C ILE A 724 5.36 20.06 5.43
N TYR A 725 4.37 19.54 6.17
CA TYR A 725 3.96 20.06 7.47
C TYR A 725 4.69 19.35 8.61
N LEU A 726 5.21 20.14 9.57
CA LEU A 726 5.93 19.68 10.77
C LEU A 726 5.12 19.99 12.04
N SER A 727 5.06 19.04 12.97
CA SER A 727 4.43 19.27 14.28
C SER A 727 5.29 20.15 15.18
N THR A 728 4.77 21.31 15.56
CA THR A 728 5.46 22.31 16.41
C THR A 728 5.00 22.30 17.87
N GLU A 729 4.13 21.37 18.26
CA GLU A 729 3.80 21.12 19.66
C GLU A 729 5.03 20.54 20.38
N LYS A 730 5.39 21.03 21.57
CA LYS A 730 6.55 20.48 22.28
C LYS A 730 6.16 19.17 22.98
N THR A 731 6.81 18.05 22.63
CA THR A 731 6.68 16.78 23.37
C THR A 731 7.79 16.57 24.39
N ASP A 732 7.46 15.94 25.52
CA ASP A 732 8.39 15.39 26.51
C ASP A 732 8.63 13.88 26.33
N ARG A 733 8.25 13.34 25.16
CA ARG A 733 8.51 11.97 24.74
C ARG A 733 9.75 11.89 23.87
N LYS A 734 10.60 10.89 24.15
CA LYS A 734 11.85 10.62 23.44
C LYS A 734 11.81 9.22 22.84
N LEU A 735 11.89 9.14 21.53
CA LEU A 735 11.87 7.91 20.74
C LEU A 735 12.87 8.08 19.59
N TYR A 736 13.46 6.99 19.11
CA TYR A 736 14.32 7.04 17.92
C TYR A 736 13.48 7.35 16.67
N THR A 737 14.09 7.88 15.61
CA THR A 737 13.39 8.15 14.35
C THR A 737 12.72 6.88 13.82
N LEU A 738 11.45 6.93 13.44
CA LEU A 738 10.69 5.75 13.04
C LEU A 738 11.29 5.08 11.79
N MET A 739 12.07 5.81 10.99
CA MET A 739 12.83 5.25 9.85
C MET A 739 13.96 4.29 10.27
N HIS A 740 14.30 4.23 11.56
CA HIS A 740 15.19 3.21 12.14
C HIS A 740 14.42 2.01 12.74
N ASP A 741 13.08 1.95 12.60
CA ASP A 741 12.29 0.74 12.76
C ASP A 741 12.10 0.08 11.39
N ALA A 742 12.51 -1.19 11.26
CA ALA A 742 12.55 -1.86 9.97
C ALA A 742 11.15 -2.11 9.37
N MET A 743 10.14 -2.38 10.21
CA MET A 743 8.76 -2.60 9.77
C MET A 743 8.15 -1.28 9.28
N TYR A 744 8.33 -0.20 10.06
CA TYR A 744 7.89 1.13 9.64
C TYR A 744 8.56 1.57 8.33
N ARG A 745 9.89 1.44 8.23
CA ARG A 745 10.67 1.89 7.07
C ARG A 745 10.28 1.19 5.77
N VAL A 746 9.97 -0.13 5.80
CA VAL A 746 9.44 -0.83 4.62
C VAL A 746 7.97 -0.48 4.34
N GLY A 747 7.19 -0.19 5.39
CA GLY A 747 5.84 0.39 5.26
C GLY A 747 5.85 1.69 4.46
N ILE A 748 6.77 2.61 4.80
CA ILE A 748 6.98 3.87 4.07
C ILE A 748 7.36 3.61 2.60
N ALA A 749 8.25 2.65 2.33
CA ALA A 749 8.61 2.28 0.95
C ALA A 749 7.40 1.74 0.14
N GLY A 750 6.50 1.00 0.80
CA GLY A 750 5.27 0.46 0.20
C GLY A 750 4.09 1.44 0.18
N GLN A 751 4.13 2.58 0.88
CA GLN A 751 2.97 3.44 1.14
C GLN A 751 2.27 3.95 -0.14
N ASN A 752 2.99 4.04 -1.26
CA ASN A 752 2.43 4.44 -2.56
C ASN A 752 1.70 3.31 -3.31
N SER A 753 1.68 2.07 -2.79
CA SER A 753 1.19 0.91 -3.52
C SER A 753 -0.34 0.74 -3.44
N GLY A 754 -0.97 0.55 -4.58
CA GLY A 754 -2.39 0.26 -4.74
C GLY A 754 -3.28 1.34 -4.11
N TYR A 755 -3.94 1.02 -3.01
CA TYR A 755 -4.59 2.01 -2.15
C TYR A 755 -3.74 2.22 -0.90
N ASN A 756 -3.10 3.38 -0.81
CA ASN A 756 -2.15 3.77 0.24
C ASN A 756 -2.70 3.44 1.65
N GLN A 757 -1.93 2.70 2.45
CA GLN A 757 -2.23 2.41 3.85
C GLN A 757 -1.22 3.10 4.78
N PRO A 758 -1.56 3.37 6.05
CA PRO A 758 -0.60 3.92 7.00
C PRO A 758 0.48 2.90 7.37
N SER A 759 1.61 3.41 7.86
CA SER A 759 2.75 2.59 8.31
C SER A 759 2.80 2.53 9.83
N TYR A 760 3.26 1.39 10.35
CA TYR A 760 3.30 1.11 11.79
C TYR A 760 4.69 0.58 12.17
N PRO A 761 5.23 0.96 13.33
CA PRO A 761 6.46 0.36 13.84
C PRO A 761 6.24 -1.06 14.38
N SER A 762 7.33 -1.81 14.56
CA SER A 762 7.34 -3.18 15.09
C SER A 762 6.93 -3.34 16.57
N PHE A 763 6.49 -2.26 17.22
CA PHE A 763 6.17 -2.20 18.65
C PHE A 763 4.93 -1.35 18.91
N TYR A 764 4.21 -1.62 20.01
CA TYR A 764 3.06 -0.83 20.43
C TYR A 764 3.39 0.68 20.57
N MET A 765 2.73 1.51 19.76
CA MET A 765 2.92 2.96 19.77
C MET A 765 1.61 3.67 20.16
N ALA A 766 1.56 4.19 21.39
CA ALA A 766 0.40 4.86 21.97
C ALA A 766 0.81 5.78 23.14
N SER A 767 -0.15 6.49 23.71
CA SER A 767 0.03 7.39 24.86
C SER A 767 0.35 6.66 26.18
N ASP A 768 -0.09 5.41 26.34
CA ASP A 768 0.16 4.51 27.47
C ASP A 768 1.27 3.46 27.19
N ILE A 769 2.15 3.74 26.22
CA ILE A 769 3.28 2.90 25.82
C ILE A 769 4.16 2.49 27.02
N ASP A 770 4.42 1.17 27.12
CA ASP A 770 5.44 0.63 28.01
C ASP A 770 6.81 0.75 27.33
N TRP A 771 7.56 1.81 27.68
CA TRP A 771 8.89 2.06 27.14
C TRP A 771 9.89 0.92 27.39
N SER A 772 9.61 -0.03 28.31
CA SER A 772 10.45 -1.21 28.51
C SER A 772 10.25 -2.30 27.46
N LYS A 773 9.14 -2.26 26.71
CA LYS A 773 8.83 -3.16 25.58
C LYS A 773 9.31 -2.63 24.22
N VAL A 774 9.66 -1.34 24.11
CA VAL A 774 10.14 -0.75 22.85
C VAL A 774 11.46 -1.41 22.43
N THR A 775 11.46 -2.06 21.27
CA THR A 775 12.63 -2.72 20.69
C THR A 775 13.70 -1.68 20.37
N LEU A 776 14.89 -1.81 20.96
CA LEU A 776 16.03 -1.00 20.55
C LEU A 776 16.65 -1.61 19.27
N PRO A 777 16.71 -0.87 18.15
CA PRO A 777 17.12 -1.44 16.88
C PRO A 777 18.61 -1.82 16.88
N LYS A 778 18.93 -2.95 16.26
CA LYS A 778 20.30 -3.45 16.08
C LYS A 778 20.59 -3.54 14.59
N PHE A 779 21.22 -2.49 14.08
CA PHE A 779 21.42 -2.28 12.66
C PHE A 779 22.83 -1.79 12.36
N HIS A 780 23.23 -1.98 11.12
CA HIS A 780 24.39 -1.34 10.52
C HIS A 780 23.90 -0.40 9.43
N THR A 781 24.61 0.72 9.31
CA THR A 781 24.52 1.60 8.16
C THR A 781 25.67 1.26 7.21
N PRO A 782 25.45 1.14 5.90
CA PRO A 782 26.55 1.12 4.94
C PRO A 782 27.51 2.29 5.18
N GLU A 783 28.82 2.02 5.19
CA GLU A 783 29.81 3.10 5.25
C GLU A 783 29.77 3.84 3.90
N SER A 784 29.10 5.00 3.85
CA SER A 784 29.21 5.89 2.69
C SER A 784 30.68 6.18 2.43
N GLY A 785 31.12 6.06 1.17
CA GLY A 785 32.54 5.96 0.77
C GLY A 785 33.47 7.16 1.08
N LYS A 786 33.05 8.08 1.95
CA LYS A 786 33.79 9.23 2.47
C LYS A 786 34.66 8.80 3.66
N GLY A 787 35.72 8.04 3.39
CA GLY A 787 36.64 7.57 4.44
C GLY A 787 37.24 8.70 5.29
N GLY A 788 37.21 8.53 6.62
CA GLY A 788 37.81 9.48 7.58
C GLY A 788 37.54 9.13 9.04
N LYS A 789 38.51 8.48 9.69
CA LYS A 789 38.64 8.43 11.16
C LYS A 789 39.18 9.74 11.73
#